data_AF-A0A955VF00-F1
#
_entry.id   AF-A0A955VF00-F1
#
_cell.length_a   1.000
_cell.length_b   1.000
_cell.length_c   1.000
_cell.angle_alpha   90.00
_cell.angle_beta   90.00
_cell.angle_gamma   90.00
#
_symmetry.space_group_name_H-M   'P 1'
#
loop_
_entity.id
_entity.type
_entity.pdbx_description
1 polymer ?
#
loop_
_entity_poly.entity_id
_entity_poly.type
_entity_poly.pdbx_seq_one_letter_code
_entity_poly.pdbx_strand_id
1 'polypeptide(L)'
;AEAAGEAEAEPPFQKAIPDCLRSSPHDPFVNRYSTLPPQIRSHHLRLTTAGGGPGRVDMRDTLVVRAPQRLTYAVTPGASPRLEFGYQVFPCGGRGPVTLRVTTEQLGKRSERSTVLTPPERDDPRWPEVVMDLPLQGGAPATVTVSFESVEPGPLVAWAEPVLTGLPLAGDAVGAGTNVLIIVMDAVRSDVVGAGRREDITSVTPNLDRFFARGTTFTNAFSVANQTRPSTLGMLVAQAPSVGGFHSRSWTLAEVRKRAFYDRNPPILTRILAAHGYREAHIGQNHFLWDSGPIGFDHGWDRIVDFRTAPEDTPAMTDEMVRFIDRFRDSRWFVMLDYTSAHTPYDPPEPFASAVADQLGDKPKDGISRKYLGELAYIDHHVQTVFDHLEATGLLDKTLVIVTADHGEVMYSHHACNSEKLEMRCEYNHGLTLYDEETHVPFGWVMPGTVAAGNVVTSIVSQVDMPPTILDVLGLPPATGQTGESLRAALEGRPIAPHAAYFEGRYASALRLGDLKIIVHNSEDDVKTRARGPGMPLVELFDHAVDPDERENLAAKGDPRLDTMEAELKRYRDVLRARAEGTAPPAVAAAVDPRGPEQLPVKPGEAMEPTEPDMEVPPTAPAPAPVASGDRATNVLRLEPGAERELVATLTVPVGAHIACGALVDGGLAGVSCDAKSATSVVVRLVAREEAVEARFAVTPWSAPLEMAMTLDGAPFAPDRLRLGPYGLRLLKPGETLAQVEHLRLAAGAQAPHTVSGDAGVYLWRDLPGRAALADSPEGLGEGEGDDANMSEDVREVLRSLGYTK
;
A
#
# COMPACT_ATOMS: atom_id res chain seq x y z
N ALA A 1 6.86 -12.21 30.84
CA ALA A 1 5.91 -13.19 31.40
C ALA A 1 6.69 -14.45 31.73
N GLU A 2 7.03 -14.69 33.00
CA GLU A 2 7.29 -16.04 33.47
C GLU A 2 5.93 -16.62 33.85
N ALA A 3 5.48 -17.59 33.05
CA ALA A 3 4.23 -18.30 33.31
C ALA A 3 4.42 -19.20 34.54
N ALA A 4 3.98 -18.71 35.70
CA ALA A 4 3.73 -19.56 36.86
C ALA A 4 2.36 -20.23 36.67
N GLY A 5 2.39 -21.49 36.24
CA GLY A 5 1.22 -22.37 36.18
C GLY A 5 1.07 -23.03 34.82
N GLU A 6 1.42 -24.31 34.74
CA GLU A 6 1.05 -25.22 33.66
C GLU A 6 -0.47 -25.13 33.43
N ALA A 7 -0.87 -24.39 32.41
CA ALA A 7 -2.14 -24.58 31.76
C ALA A 7 -1.80 -24.95 30.31
N GLU A 8 -2.06 -26.21 29.95
CA GLU A 8 -2.15 -26.69 28.57
C GLU A 8 -3.32 -25.99 27.85
N ALA A 9 -3.26 -24.65 27.71
CA ALA A 9 -4.17 -23.94 26.84
C ALA A 9 -3.61 -24.05 25.42
N GLU A 10 -4.21 -24.89 24.59
CA GLU A 10 -3.99 -24.82 23.14
C GLU A 10 -4.18 -23.37 22.70
N PRO A 11 -3.24 -22.79 21.95
CA PRO A 11 -3.40 -21.43 21.47
C PRO A 11 -4.63 -21.34 20.54
N PRO A 12 -5.44 -20.28 20.65
CA PRO A 12 -6.79 -20.26 20.10
C PRO A 12 -6.85 -20.31 18.57
N PHE A 13 -5.75 -20.04 17.85
CA PHE A 13 -5.73 -19.88 16.39
C PHE A 13 -4.71 -20.75 15.66
N GLN A 14 -4.24 -21.85 16.26
CA GLN A 14 -3.16 -22.68 15.70
C GLN A 14 -3.44 -23.28 14.29
N LYS A 15 -4.69 -23.20 13.79
CA LYS A 15 -5.09 -23.72 12.46
C LYS A 15 -5.80 -22.70 11.55
N ALA A 16 -6.48 -21.68 12.08
CA ALA A 16 -7.17 -20.64 11.31
C ALA A 16 -7.68 -19.49 12.21
N ILE A 17 -7.78 -18.27 11.66
CA ILE A 17 -8.45 -17.12 12.28
C ILE A 17 -9.97 -17.42 12.34
N PRO A 18 -10.64 -17.28 13.50
CA PRO A 18 -12.06 -17.57 13.63
C PRO A 18 -12.93 -16.65 12.77
N ASP A 19 -13.99 -17.20 12.19
CA ASP A 19 -14.88 -16.45 11.31
C ASP A 19 -15.57 -15.27 11.99
N CYS A 20 -15.78 -15.33 13.31
CA CYS A 20 -16.33 -14.21 14.07
C CYS A 20 -15.41 -12.97 14.09
N LEU A 21 -14.09 -13.12 13.91
CA LEU A 21 -13.16 -11.99 13.79
C LEU A 21 -13.16 -11.37 12.38
N ARG A 22 -13.65 -12.11 11.38
CA ARG A 22 -13.83 -11.62 10.00
C ARG A 22 -15.02 -10.65 9.86
N SER A 23 -15.69 -10.31 10.96
CA SER A 23 -16.74 -9.28 10.98
C SER A 23 -16.19 -7.84 10.95
N SER A 24 -14.86 -7.70 10.88
CA SER A 24 -14.14 -6.43 10.73
C SER A 24 -14.19 -5.95 9.26
N PRO A 25 -14.09 -4.63 8.97
CA PRO A 25 -14.02 -4.08 7.61
C PRO A 25 -12.93 -4.70 6.73
N HIS A 26 -11.84 -5.17 7.35
CA HIS A 26 -10.78 -5.93 6.69
C HIS A 26 -10.51 -7.24 7.41
N ASP A 27 -10.11 -8.25 6.65
CA ASP A 27 -9.70 -9.53 7.21
C ASP A 27 -8.52 -9.33 8.17
N PRO A 28 -8.60 -9.87 9.40
CA PRO A 28 -7.46 -9.91 10.31
C PRO A 28 -6.26 -10.59 9.66
N PHE A 29 -5.06 -10.10 9.94
CA PHE A 29 -3.83 -10.73 9.48
C PHE A 29 -2.78 -10.80 10.59
N VAL A 30 -1.82 -11.71 10.41
CA VAL A 30 -0.73 -11.92 11.37
C VAL A 30 0.32 -10.85 11.16
N ASN A 31 0.75 -10.19 12.23
CA ASN A 31 1.92 -9.31 12.20
C ASN A 31 3.17 -10.16 11.89
N ARG A 32 3.80 -9.89 10.74
CA ARG A 32 4.96 -10.65 10.24
C ARG A 32 6.20 -10.49 11.13
N TYR A 33 6.25 -9.41 11.89
CA TYR A 33 7.40 -8.96 12.67
C TYR A 33 7.16 -8.92 14.18
N SER A 34 6.09 -9.55 14.67
CA SER A 34 5.82 -9.69 16.09
C SER A 34 7.05 -10.21 16.86
N THR A 35 7.59 -9.39 17.76
CA THR A 35 8.74 -9.75 18.61
C THR A 35 8.34 -10.55 19.85
N LEU A 36 7.03 -10.74 20.08
CA LEU A 36 6.48 -11.44 21.23
C LEU A 36 7.00 -12.89 21.36
N PRO A 37 7.13 -13.42 22.59
CA PRO A 37 7.47 -14.82 22.82
C PRO A 37 6.52 -15.77 22.08
N PRO A 38 7.01 -16.89 21.50
CA PRO A 38 6.18 -17.84 20.75
C PRO A 38 4.92 -18.29 21.49
N GLN A 39 4.98 -18.38 22.82
CA GLN A 39 3.89 -18.83 23.68
C GLN A 39 2.67 -17.88 23.64
N ILE A 40 2.87 -16.59 23.40
CA ILE A 40 1.79 -15.60 23.31
C ILE A 40 1.63 -15.01 21.91
N ARG A 41 2.62 -15.22 21.02
CA ARG A 41 2.58 -14.77 19.62
C ARG A 41 1.37 -15.32 18.87
N SER A 42 0.94 -16.54 19.16
CA SER A 42 -0.25 -17.16 18.56
C SER A 42 -1.57 -16.45 18.91
N HIS A 43 -1.55 -15.53 19.88
CA HIS A 43 -2.66 -14.64 20.22
C HIS A 43 -2.53 -13.26 19.55
N HIS A 44 -1.40 -12.96 18.89
CA HIS A 44 -1.12 -11.65 18.33
C HIS A 44 -1.68 -11.55 16.92
N LEU A 45 -2.69 -10.71 16.74
CA LEU A 45 -3.32 -10.42 15.46
C LEU A 45 -3.37 -8.91 15.24
N ARG A 46 -3.18 -8.47 13.99
CA ARG A 46 -3.54 -7.13 13.57
C ARG A 46 -5.03 -7.10 13.26
N LEU A 47 -5.75 -6.20 13.92
CA LEU A 47 -7.21 -6.07 13.80
C LEU A 47 -7.59 -4.63 13.47
N THR A 48 -8.72 -4.48 12.81
CA THR A 48 -9.30 -3.17 12.46
C THR A 48 -10.51 -2.88 13.34
N THR A 49 -10.91 -1.62 13.49
CA THR A 49 -12.15 -1.23 14.18
C THR A 49 -13.42 -1.74 13.52
N ALA A 50 -14.43 -2.08 14.34
CA ALA A 50 -15.81 -2.17 13.88
C ALA A 50 -16.26 -0.80 13.37
N GLY A 51 -17.11 -0.76 12.33
CA GLY A 51 -17.65 0.51 11.84
C GLY A 51 -16.66 1.40 11.10
N GLY A 52 -15.53 0.86 10.60
CA GLY A 52 -14.67 1.55 9.63
C GLY A 52 -15.48 1.94 8.40
N GLY A 53 -16.09 3.13 8.45
CA GLY A 53 -16.80 3.71 7.32
C GLY A 53 -15.85 3.92 6.14
N PRO A 54 -16.39 4.19 4.94
CA PRO A 54 -15.62 4.24 3.71
C PRO A 54 -14.40 5.19 3.71
N GLY A 55 -14.33 6.16 4.64
CA GLY A 55 -13.25 7.16 4.73
C GLY A 55 -12.16 6.93 5.78
N ARG A 56 -12.29 5.98 6.73
CA ARG A 56 -11.27 5.81 7.82
C ARG A 56 -11.18 4.38 8.35
N VAL A 57 -9.95 3.89 8.50
CA VAL A 57 -9.63 2.58 9.10
C VAL A 57 -8.56 2.75 10.19
N ASP A 58 -8.85 2.29 11.40
CA ASP A 58 -7.90 2.27 12.53
C ASP A 58 -7.51 0.82 12.85
N MET A 59 -6.27 0.48 12.53
CA MET A 59 -5.70 -0.84 12.68
C MET A 59 -4.68 -0.87 13.80
N ARG A 60 -4.73 -1.92 14.60
CA ARG A 60 -3.86 -2.08 15.75
C ARG A 60 -3.39 -3.51 15.91
N ASP A 61 -2.18 -3.62 16.41
CA ASP A 61 -1.64 -4.86 16.94
C ASP A 61 -2.30 -5.21 18.27
N THR A 62 -2.82 -6.44 18.36
CA THR A 62 -3.68 -6.86 19.48
C THR A 62 -3.34 -8.26 20.00
N LEU A 63 -3.40 -8.42 21.32
CA LEU A 63 -3.49 -9.73 21.95
C LEU A 63 -4.95 -10.16 22.03
N VAL A 64 -5.32 -11.19 21.28
CA VAL A 64 -6.69 -11.71 21.26
C VAL A 64 -6.83 -12.86 22.26
N VAL A 65 -7.66 -12.62 23.27
CA VAL A 65 -7.89 -13.54 24.40
C VAL A 65 -9.34 -13.99 24.45
N ARG A 66 -9.58 -15.24 24.85
CA ARG A 66 -10.92 -15.78 25.02
C ARG A 66 -11.36 -15.68 26.48
N ALA A 67 -12.42 -14.94 26.76
CA ALA A 67 -12.96 -14.85 28.11
C ALA A 67 -13.67 -16.17 28.52
N PRO A 68 -13.48 -16.65 29.78
CA PRO A 68 -12.65 -16.05 30.81
C PRO A 68 -11.15 -16.38 30.63
N GLN A 69 -10.28 -15.38 30.81
CA GLN A 69 -8.82 -15.54 30.75
C GLN A 69 -8.14 -14.71 31.83
N ARG A 70 -7.02 -15.18 32.37
CA ARG A 70 -6.19 -14.43 33.33
C ARG A 70 -4.76 -14.36 32.85
N LEU A 71 -4.17 -13.18 32.92
CA LEU A 71 -2.78 -12.88 32.60
C LEU A 71 -2.13 -12.21 33.80
N THR A 72 -0.92 -12.63 34.18
CA THR A 72 -0.19 -12.08 35.33
C THR A 72 1.20 -11.61 34.91
N TYR A 73 1.56 -10.42 35.35
CA TYR A 73 2.78 -9.72 34.97
C TYR A 73 3.53 -9.25 36.20
N ALA A 74 4.84 -9.50 36.24
CA ALA A 74 5.75 -8.79 37.14
C ALA A 74 6.19 -7.49 36.45
N VAL A 75 6.02 -6.35 37.11
CA VAL A 75 6.28 -5.01 36.56
C VAL A 75 6.99 -4.14 37.60
N THR A 76 7.69 -3.11 37.14
CA THR A 76 8.18 -2.01 37.99
C THR A 76 7.59 -0.70 37.44
N PRO A 77 6.47 -0.21 37.99
CA PRO A 77 5.76 0.95 37.48
C PRO A 77 6.54 2.25 37.69
N GLY A 78 6.24 3.29 36.91
CA GLY A 78 6.68 4.67 37.18
C GLY A 78 5.90 5.34 38.33
N ALA A 79 6.18 6.61 38.65
CA ALA A 79 5.71 7.31 39.86
C ALA A 79 4.18 7.46 39.98
N SER A 80 3.43 7.38 38.87
CA SER A 80 1.96 7.48 38.86
C SER A 80 1.39 6.49 37.85
N PRO A 81 1.35 5.19 38.21
CA PRO A 81 1.06 4.14 37.28
C PRO A 81 -0.39 4.14 36.79
N ARG A 82 -0.59 4.15 35.46
CA ARG A 82 -1.89 3.98 34.82
C ARG A 82 -1.82 2.86 33.80
N LEU A 83 -2.81 1.97 33.79
CA LEU A 83 -2.99 0.99 32.73
C LEU A 83 -3.85 1.60 31.63
N GLU A 84 -3.30 1.71 30.42
CA GLU A 84 -3.94 2.31 29.25
C GLU A 84 -3.96 1.31 28.09
N PHE A 85 -5.09 1.13 27.41
CA PHE A 85 -5.19 0.22 26.27
C PHE A 85 -6.45 0.48 25.44
N GLY A 86 -6.40 0.09 24.17
CA GLY A 86 -7.58 -0.01 23.30
C GLY A 86 -8.16 -1.42 23.36
N TYR A 87 -9.47 -1.57 23.12
CA TYR A 87 -10.07 -2.91 23.07
C TYR A 87 -11.22 -3.07 22.07
N GLN A 88 -11.46 -4.31 21.68
CA GLN A 88 -12.71 -4.74 21.03
C GLN A 88 -13.20 -6.05 21.63
N VAL A 89 -14.52 -6.24 21.67
CA VAL A 89 -15.16 -7.47 22.14
C VAL A 89 -15.96 -8.09 20.98
N PHE A 90 -15.60 -9.32 20.63
CA PHE A 90 -16.27 -10.09 19.58
C PHE A 90 -17.13 -11.20 20.22
N PRO A 91 -18.42 -11.31 19.87
CA PRO A 91 -19.34 -12.30 20.44
C PRO A 91 -19.13 -13.70 19.82
N CYS A 92 -17.93 -14.25 19.98
CA CYS A 92 -17.51 -15.53 19.42
C CYS A 92 -17.99 -16.72 20.28
N GLY A 93 -19.28 -17.06 20.18
CA GLY A 93 -19.85 -18.23 20.86
C GLY A 93 -20.33 -18.00 22.30
N GLY A 94 -20.24 -16.76 22.80
CA GLY A 94 -20.89 -16.33 24.04
C GLY A 94 -21.45 -14.91 23.91
N ARG A 95 -22.55 -14.63 24.59
CA ARG A 95 -23.24 -13.32 24.60
C ARG A 95 -23.15 -12.74 26.01
N GLY A 96 -22.61 -11.52 26.12
CA GLY A 96 -22.57 -10.81 27.39
C GLY A 96 -21.37 -9.86 27.50
N PRO A 97 -21.43 -8.90 28.44
CA PRO A 97 -20.33 -8.00 28.69
C PRO A 97 -19.12 -8.75 29.27
N VAL A 98 -17.92 -8.39 28.85
CA VAL A 98 -16.69 -8.90 29.46
C VAL A 98 -16.27 -7.92 30.54
N THR A 99 -16.04 -8.36 31.77
CA THR A 99 -15.49 -7.51 32.83
C THR A 99 -13.97 -7.66 32.87
N LEU A 100 -13.24 -6.58 32.66
CA LEU A 100 -11.81 -6.53 32.93
C LEU A 100 -11.59 -6.23 34.41
N ARG A 101 -10.90 -7.13 35.11
CA ARG A 101 -10.48 -6.95 36.51
C ARG A 101 -8.96 -6.89 36.58
N VAL A 102 -8.44 -5.81 37.15
CA VAL A 102 -7.01 -5.62 37.39
C VAL A 102 -6.76 -5.70 38.89
N THR A 103 -6.02 -6.73 39.29
CA THR A 103 -5.49 -6.87 40.65
C THR A 103 -4.03 -6.45 40.65
N THR A 104 -3.65 -5.63 41.61
CA THR A 104 -2.26 -5.24 41.82
C THR A 104 -1.79 -5.66 43.19
N GLU A 105 -0.58 -6.22 43.27
CA GLU A 105 0.06 -6.64 44.52
C GLU A 105 1.44 -5.99 44.62
N GLN A 106 1.67 -5.22 45.68
CA GLN A 106 2.92 -4.51 45.90
C GLN A 106 3.15 -4.30 47.40
N LEU A 107 4.36 -4.60 47.88
CA LEU A 107 4.73 -4.43 49.30
C LEU A 107 3.72 -5.08 50.28
N GLY A 108 3.20 -6.26 49.94
CA GLY A 108 2.22 -6.99 50.75
C GLY A 108 0.80 -6.39 50.76
N LYS A 109 0.55 -5.31 50.00
CA LYS A 109 -0.78 -4.75 49.78
C LYS A 109 -1.35 -5.26 48.47
N ARG A 110 -2.62 -5.67 48.51
CA ARG A 110 -3.40 -6.05 47.34
C ARG A 110 -4.52 -5.04 47.12
N SER A 111 -4.74 -4.67 45.88
CA SER A 111 -5.80 -3.77 45.45
C SER A 111 -6.40 -4.22 44.14
N GLU A 112 -7.62 -3.76 43.89
CA GLU A 112 -8.40 -4.19 42.74
C GLU A 112 -9.14 -3.02 42.11
N ARG A 113 -9.23 -3.07 40.78
CA ARG A 113 -10.01 -2.20 39.92
C ARG A 113 -10.69 -3.04 38.86
N SER A 114 -11.85 -2.60 38.39
CA SER A 114 -12.54 -3.30 37.30
C SER A 114 -13.30 -2.33 36.41
N THR A 115 -13.45 -2.68 35.14
CA THR A 115 -14.30 -1.99 34.17
C THR A 115 -15.01 -3.00 33.28
N VAL A 116 -16.14 -2.60 32.71
CA VAL A 116 -16.92 -3.44 31.79
C VAL A 116 -16.53 -3.10 30.36
N LEU A 117 -16.07 -4.10 29.62
CA LEU A 117 -15.79 -4.04 28.19
C LEU A 117 -17.05 -4.45 27.42
N THR A 118 -17.67 -3.47 26.77
CA THR A 118 -18.81 -3.70 25.88
C THR A 118 -18.34 -3.75 24.42
N PRO A 119 -18.98 -4.56 23.56
CA PRO A 119 -18.75 -4.46 22.12
C PRO A 119 -18.90 -3.01 21.63
N PRO A 120 -18.11 -2.56 20.65
CA PRO A 120 -18.23 -1.22 20.09
C PRO A 120 -19.62 -1.00 19.47
N GLU A 121 -20.08 0.25 19.47
CA GLU A 121 -21.24 0.63 18.67
C GLU A 121 -20.93 0.41 17.18
N ARG A 122 -21.90 -0.09 16.41
CA ARG A 122 -21.68 -0.54 15.03
C ARG A 122 -21.10 0.55 14.09
N ASP A 123 -21.26 1.82 14.45
CA ASP A 123 -20.97 2.96 13.59
C ASP A 123 -19.82 3.87 14.09
N ASP A 124 -19.15 3.57 15.22
CA ASP A 124 -17.96 4.34 15.64
C ASP A 124 -16.69 3.69 15.06
N PRO A 125 -15.97 4.36 14.13
CA PRO A 125 -14.77 3.82 13.51
C PRO A 125 -13.55 3.78 14.45
N ARG A 126 -13.68 4.11 15.73
CA ARG A 126 -12.56 4.18 16.70
C ARG A 126 -12.60 3.04 17.71
N TRP A 127 -11.42 2.67 18.19
CA TRP A 127 -11.29 1.74 19.29
C TRP A 127 -11.78 2.41 20.58
N PRO A 128 -12.66 1.77 21.37
CA PRO A 128 -12.85 2.12 22.77
C PRO A 128 -11.52 2.08 23.53
N GLU A 129 -11.27 3.12 24.32
CA GLU A 129 -10.05 3.28 25.10
C GLU A 129 -10.34 3.16 26.59
N VAL A 130 -9.45 2.50 27.32
CA VAL A 130 -9.50 2.40 28.79
C VAL A 130 -8.25 3.05 29.36
N VAL A 131 -8.44 3.92 30.35
CA VAL A 131 -7.38 4.47 31.19
C VAL A 131 -7.75 4.17 32.65
N MET A 132 -6.87 3.47 33.36
CA MET A 132 -7.13 2.99 34.72
C MET A 132 -5.95 3.32 35.63
N ASP A 133 -6.15 4.23 36.59
CA ASP A 133 -5.15 4.50 37.63
C ASP A 133 -4.92 3.26 38.48
N LEU A 134 -3.65 2.85 38.60
CA LEU A 134 -3.24 1.75 39.46
C LEU A 134 -2.70 2.30 40.77
N PRO A 135 -3.18 1.81 41.93
CA PRO A 135 -2.71 2.25 43.24
C PRO A 135 -1.36 1.60 43.60
N LEU A 136 -0.37 1.78 42.74
CA LEU A 136 1.00 1.29 42.92
C LEU A 136 1.93 2.48 43.19
N GLN A 137 2.96 2.24 44.01
CA GLN A 137 4.07 3.15 44.21
C GLN A 137 5.11 2.94 43.10
N GLY A 138 5.51 4.02 42.43
CA GLY A 138 6.53 3.93 41.39
C GLY A 138 7.91 3.49 41.89
N GLY A 139 8.68 2.86 41.00
CA GLY A 139 10.04 2.37 41.23
C GLY A 139 10.14 1.08 42.04
N ALA A 140 9.03 0.56 42.59
CA ALA A 140 9.02 -0.68 43.37
C ALA A 140 8.41 -1.86 42.58
N PRO A 141 8.98 -3.07 42.63
CA PRO A 141 8.41 -4.23 41.95
C PRO A 141 6.99 -4.52 42.41
N ALA A 142 6.10 -4.80 41.46
CA ALA A 142 4.70 -5.12 41.66
C ALA A 142 4.28 -6.30 40.77
N THR A 143 3.24 -7.00 41.19
CA THR A 143 2.54 -7.97 40.35
C THR A 143 1.22 -7.34 39.89
N VAL A 144 0.95 -7.37 38.59
CA VAL A 144 -0.31 -6.94 37.99
C VAL A 144 -0.97 -8.14 37.33
N THR A 145 -2.15 -8.50 37.80
CA THR A 145 -2.98 -9.56 37.22
C THR A 145 -4.17 -8.94 36.52
N VAL A 146 -4.30 -9.19 35.23
CA VAL A 146 -5.42 -8.76 34.39
C VAL A 146 -6.30 -9.99 34.11
N SER A 147 -7.56 -9.95 34.52
CA SER A 147 -8.54 -11.00 34.25
C SER A 147 -9.66 -10.46 33.36
N PHE A 148 -9.95 -11.16 32.27
CA PHE A 148 -11.10 -10.96 31.43
C PHE A 148 -12.17 -11.96 31.89
N GLU A 149 -13.23 -11.48 32.52
CA GLU A 149 -14.29 -12.29 33.13
C GLU A 149 -15.56 -12.21 32.27
N SER A 150 -16.23 -13.34 32.03
CA SER A 150 -17.52 -13.38 31.32
C SER A 150 -18.41 -14.44 31.95
N VAL A 151 -19.72 -14.17 32.01
CA VAL A 151 -20.72 -15.13 32.51
C VAL A 151 -20.85 -16.31 31.55
N GLU A 152 -20.90 -16.02 30.24
CA GLU A 152 -20.84 -17.03 29.19
C GLU A 152 -19.39 -17.11 28.67
N PRO A 153 -18.73 -18.28 28.75
CA PRO A 153 -17.41 -18.45 28.14
C PRO A 153 -17.54 -18.35 26.63
N GLY A 154 -16.55 -17.76 25.96
CA GLY A 154 -16.57 -17.66 24.50
C GLY A 154 -16.13 -16.32 23.93
N PRO A 155 -16.59 -15.14 24.44
CA PRO A 155 -16.27 -13.85 23.84
C PRO A 155 -14.77 -13.67 23.67
N LEU A 156 -14.35 -13.18 22.50
CA LEU A 156 -12.96 -12.80 22.28
C LEU A 156 -12.79 -11.33 22.61
N VAL A 157 -11.72 -11.00 23.33
CA VAL A 157 -11.29 -9.63 23.55
C VAL A 157 -10.00 -9.41 22.79
N ALA A 158 -10.01 -8.46 21.87
CA ALA A 158 -8.80 -7.91 21.30
C ALA A 158 -8.28 -6.83 22.23
N TRP A 159 -7.08 -7.04 22.78
CA TRP A 159 -6.44 -6.14 23.71
C TRP A 159 -5.28 -5.43 23.00
N ALA A 160 -5.51 -4.18 22.57
CA ALA A 160 -4.61 -3.40 21.74
C ALA A 160 -3.71 -2.50 22.59
N GLU A 161 -2.41 -2.49 22.26
CA GLU A 161 -1.41 -1.57 22.82
C GLU A 161 -1.44 -1.42 24.35
N PRO A 162 -1.43 -2.49 25.16
CA PRO A 162 -1.48 -2.33 26.62
C PRO A 162 -0.24 -1.67 27.20
N VAL A 163 -0.43 -0.57 27.92
CA VAL A 163 0.64 0.25 28.49
C VAL A 163 0.44 0.45 29.97
N LEU A 164 1.53 0.36 30.73
CA LEU A 164 1.59 0.88 32.09
C LEU A 164 2.38 2.20 32.10
N THR A 165 1.71 3.36 32.11
CA THR A 165 2.31 4.71 32.07
C THR A 165 2.53 5.31 33.46
N GLY A 166 3.39 6.34 33.62
CA GLY A 166 3.65 7.10 34.86
C GLY A 166 5.09 7.63 34.94
N LEU A 167 5.33 8.92 35.23
CA LEU A 167 6.68 9.56 35.13
C LEU A 167 7.75 8.96 36.08
N PRO A 168 9.07 9.00 35.78
CA PRO A 168 9.72 8.68 34.51
C PRO A 168 10.75 7.53 34.64
N LEU A 169 11.19 6.96 33.51
CA LEU A 169 12.56 6.46 33.39
C LEU A 169 13.46 7.66 33.06
N ALA A 170 14.16 8.18 34.07
CA ALA A 170 15.30 9.07 33.85
C ALA A 170 16.59 8.26 34.03
N GLY A 171 17.32 8.08 32.93
CA GLY A 171 18.57 7.31 32.87
C GLY A 171 19.31 7.55 31.57
N ASP A 172 20.07 8.65 31.55
CA ASP A 172 21.23 9.07 30.75
C ASP A 172 21.62 8.34 29.45
N ALA A 173 21.20 8.93 28.33
CA ALA A 173 22.03 9.26 27.17
C ALA A 173 21.34 10.43 26.42
N VAL A 174 22.09 11.23 25.67
CA VAL A 174 21.48 12.15 24.68
C VAL A 174 20.59 11.30 23.76
N GLY A 175 19.28 11.56 23.72
CA GLY A 175 18.29 10.74 22.97
C GLY A 175 17.28 9.96 23.83
N ALA A 176 17.47 9.83 25.15
CA ALA A 176 16.65 8.96 26.01
C ALA A 176 15.15 9.36 26.16
N GLY A 177 14.75 10.53 25.66
CA GLY A 177 13.36 11.03 25.67
C GLY A 177 12.97 11.77 24.40
N THR A 178 13.67 11.53 23.29
CA THR A 178 13.40 12.19 22.01
C THR A 178 12.34 11.43 21.22
N ASN A 179 11.26 12.09 20.85
CA ASN A 179 10.26 11.60 19.90
C ASN A 179 10.73 11.83 18.46
N VAL A 180 10.18 11.07 17.52
CA VAL A 180 10.45 11.24 16.09
C VAL A 180 9.13 11.46 15.37
N LEU A 181 9.04 12.56 14.61
CA LEU A 181 7.91 12.86 13.73
C LEU A 181 8.42 13.04 12.31
N ILE A 182 8.00 12.17 11.41
CA ILE A 182 8.19 12.37 9.97
C ILE A 182 6.86 12.88 9.41
N ILE A 183 6.88 14.05 8.79
CA ILE A 183 5.76 14.60 8.02
C ILE A 183 6.11 14.39 6.55
N VAL A 184 5.33 13.55 5.87
CA VAL A 184 5.43 13.32 4.43
C VAL A 184 4.27 14.05 3.75
N MET A 185 4.60 14.87 2.77
CA MET A 185 3.62 15.53 1.90
C MET A 185 3.65 14.83 0.54
N ASP A 186 2.56 14.16 0.16
CA ASP A 186 2.50 13.40 -1.08
C ASP A 186 2.69 14.33 -2.29
N ALA A 187 3.59 13.94 -3.21
CA ALA A 187 3.83 14.62 -4.47
C ALA A 187 4.34 16.09 -4.38
N VAL A 188 4.95 16.51 -3.26
CA VAL A 188 5.48 17.87 -3.11
C VAL A 188 6.90 18.03 -3.69
N ARG A 189 7.04 19.00 -4.59
CA ARG A 189 8.31 19.34 -5.25
C ARG A 189 9.15 20.28 -4.39
N SER A 190 10.47 20.16 -4.45
CA SER A 190 11.37 21.04 -3.68
C SER A 190 11.31 22.50 -4.15
N ASP A 191 11.07 22.73 -5.44
CA ASP A 191 11.12 24.05 -6.07
C ASP A 191 9.96 24.99 -5.69
N VAL A 192 8.98 24.52 -4.93
CA VAL A 192 7.81 25.30 -4.49
C VAL A 192 7.79 25.65 -3.01
N VAL A 193 8.76 25.17 -2.20
CA VAL A 193 8.69 25.29 -0.73
C VAL A 193 10.08 25.49 -0.09
N GLY A 194 10.13 26.26 1.01
CA GLY A 194 11.33 26.38 1.84
C GLY A 194 12.53 26.97 1.12
N ALA A 195 13.74 26.56 1.53
CA ALA A 195 14.99 27.04 0.93
C ALA A 195 15.27 26.44 -0.47
N GLY A 196 14.56 25.37 -0.85
CA GLY A 196 14.62 24.79 -2.20
C GLY A 196 13.77 25.55 -3.22
N ARG A 197 12.87 26.42 -2.75
CA ARG A 197 11.94 27.17 -3.61
C ARG A 197 12.69 28.02 -4.63
N ARG A 198 12.26 27.94 -5.90
CA ARG A 198 12.76 28.84 -6.94
C ARG A 198 12.33 30.29 -6.68
N GLU A 199 13.22 31.23 -6.98
CA GLU A 199 12.96 32.66 -6.78
C GLU A 199 11.78 33.20 -7.60
N ASP A 200 11.45 32.58 -8.74
CA ASP A 200 10.34 32.98 -9.60
C ASP A 200 8.97 32.43 -9.16
N ILE A 201 8.93 31.57 -8.15
CA ILE A 201 7.71 30.99 -7.56
C ILE A 201 7.40 31.71 -6.24
N THR A 202 6.23 32.32 -6.17
CA THR A 202 5.74 32.97 -4.95
C THR A 202 5.44 31.92 -3.89
N SER A 203 5.95 32.12 -2.66
CA SER A 203 5.67 31.22 -1.54
C SER A 203 4.20 31.21 -1.17
N VAL A 204 3.57 30.03 -1.17
CA VAL A 204 2.22 29.81 -0.63
C VAL A 204 2.27 29.08 0.72
N THR A 205 3.46 28.95 1.30
CA THR A 205 3.77 28.10 2.45
C THR A 205 4.53 28.84 3.56
N PRO A 206 3.96 29.93 4.11
CA PRO A 206 4.66 30.75 5.09
C PRO A 206 5.01 30.01 6.38
N ASN A 207 4.27 28.96 6.75
CA ASN A 207 4.53 28.23 7.99
C ASN A 207 5.67 27.20 7.81
N LEU A 208 5.69 26.48 6.70
CA LEU A 208 6.79 25.61 6.29
C LEU A 208 8.07 26.41 6.05
N ASP A 209 8.00 27.58 5.42
CA ASP A 209 9.15 28.48 5.28
C ASP A 209 9.75 28.85 6.65
N ARG A 210 8.88 29.15 7.63
CA ARG A 210 9.31 29.41 9.01
C ARG A 210 9.87 28.16 9.68
N PHE A 211 9.28 26.99 9.46
CA PHE A 211 9.80 25.72 9.95
C PHE A 211 11.22 25.47 9.43
N PHE A 212 11.42 25.53 8.11
CA PHE A 212 12.74 25.34 7.48
C PHE A 212 13.78 26.33 8.00
N ALA A 213 13.38 27.59 8.24
CA ALA A 213 14.26 28.61 8.82
C ALA A 213 14.65 28.33 10.30
N ARG A 214 13.87 27.53 11.04
CA ARG A 214 14.18 27.17 12.44
C ARG A 214 15.09 25.95 12.58
N GLY A 215 15.42 25.31 11.46
CA GLY A 215 16.17 24.07 11.44
C GLY A 215 17.28 24.04 10.41
N THR A 216 17.66 22.82 10.04
CA THR A 216 18.55 22.55 8.92
C THR A 216 17.73 22.14 7.71
N THR A 217 17.92 22.81 6.58
CA THR A 217 17.24 22.52 5.31
C THR A 217 18.24 22.08 4.26
N PHE A 218 17.90 21.05 3.49
CA PHE A 218 18.72 20.53 2.42
C PHE A 218 18.12 20.95 1.07
N THR A 219 18.86 21.74 0.28
CA THR A 219 18.36 22.25 -1.01
C THR A 219 18.57 21.27 -2.16
N ASN A 220 19.37 20.23 -1.98
CA ASN A 220 19.63 19.18 -2.97
C ASN A 220 19.28 17.81 -2.37
N ALA A 221 18.04 17.64 -1.93
CA ALA A 221 17.54 16.40 -1.35
C ALA A 221 16.64 15.64 -2.32
N PHE A 222 16.86 14.34 -2.43
CA PHE A 222 16.17 13.54 -3.43
C PHE A 222 15.45 12.32 -2.85
N SER A 223 14.28 12.03 -3.39
CA SER A 223 13.52 10.83 -3.08
C SER A 223 14.23 9.57 -3.59
N VAL A 224 13.91 8.43 -2.99
CA VAL A 224 14.51 7.15 -3.39
C VAL A 224 13.94 6.63 -4.73
N ALA A 225 12.72 7.05 -5.05
CA ALA A 225 11.98 6.66 -6.25
C ALA A 225 11.02 7.78 -6.68
N ASN A 226 10.23 7.53 -7.72
CA ASN A 226 9.32 8.51 -8.32
C ASN A 226 7.82 8.19 -8.11
N GLN A 227 7.50 7.29 -7.18
CA GLN A 227 6.13 6.88 -6.85
C GLN A 227 6.04 6.56 -5.36
N THR A 228 4.86 6.80 -4.78
CA THR A 228 4.61 6.67 -3.35
C THR A 228 5.13 5.37 -2.78
N ARG A 229 4.73 4.22 -3.34
CA ARG A 229 5.15 2.91 -2.82
C ARG A 229 6.68 2.74 -2.75
N PRO A 230 7.43 2.72 -3.86
CA PRO A 230 8.87 2.51 -3.76
C PRO A 230 9.60 3.61 -2.97
N SER A 231 9.09 4.84 -2.94
CA SER A 231 9.67 5.93 -2.15
C SER A 231 9.49 5.73 -0.65
N THR A 232 8.26 5.46 -0.19
CA THR A 232 7.94 5.30 1.25
C THR A 232 8.59 4.07 1.85
N LEU A 233 8.61 2.96 1.10
CA LEU A 233 9.34 1.75 1.48
C LEU A 233 10.85 2.01 1.55
N GLY A 234 11.41 2.65 0.52
CA GLY A 234 12.83 2.91 0.43
C GLY A 234 13.36 3.87 1.50
N MET A 235 12.58 4.89 1.84
CA MET A 235 12.95 5.85 2.88
C MET A 235 12.93 5.23 4.29
N LEU A 236 12.02 4.30 4.59
CA LEU A 236 11.96 3.64 5.90
C LEU A 236 12.99 2.52 6.06
N VAL A 237 13.39 1.88 4.96
CA VAL A 237 14.40 0.80 4.94
C VAL A 237 15.82 1.31 4.68
N ALA A 238 15.97 2.58 4.27
CA ALA A 238 17.24 3.16 3.81
C ALA A 238 17.88 2.39 2.65
N GLN A 239 17.07 1.94 1.69
CA GLN A 239 17.50 1.15 0.53
C GLN A 239 16.74 1.56 -0.74
N ALA A 240 17.43 1.53 -1.88
CA ALA A 240 16.79 1.66 -3.18
C ALA A 240 15.89 0.44 -3.52
N PRO A 241 14.89 0.57 -4.41
CA PRO A 241 13.93 -0.51 -4.69
C PRO A 241 14.54 -1.82 -5.18
N SER A 242 15.60 -1.78 -6.00
CA SER A 242 16.31 -2.98 -6.43
C SER A 242 17.15 -3.63 -5.33
N VAL A 243 17.66 -2.84 -4.38
CA VAL A 243 18.46 -3.31 -3.25
C VAL A 243 17.57 -3.97 -2.21
N GLY A 244 16.51 -3.29 -1.78
CA GLY A 244 15.54 -3.82 -0.84
C GLY A 244 14.53 -4.78 -1.47
N GLY A 245 14.58 -4.95 -2.80
CA GLY A 245 13.75 -5.80 -3.64
C GLY A 245 12.25 -5.75 -3.36
N PHE A 246 11.74 -4.54 -3.11
CA PHE A 246 10.32 -4.24 -3.12
C PHE A 246 9.83 -3.71 -4.47
N HIS A 247 10.76 -3.30 -5.35
CA HIS A 247 10.58 -3.06 -6.79
C HIS A 247 9.51 -2.03 -7.22
N SER A 248 9.75 -1.40 -8.37
CA SER A 248 8.94 -0.27 -8.88
C SER A 248 8.02 -0.63 -10.06
N ARG A 249 8.25 -1.73 -10.82
CA ARG A 249 7.55 -1.97 -12.11
C ARG A 249 6.04 -2.22 -12.01
N SER A 250 5.60 -2.98 -11.02
CA SER A 250 4.26 -3.57 -11.00
C SER A 250 3.43 -2.95 -9.90
N TRP A 251 2.18 -2.58 -10.19
CA TRP A 251 1.25 -2.09 -9.17
C TRP A 251 1.00 -3.12 -8.08
N THR A 252 0.84 -4.39 -8.45
CA THR A 252 0.77 -5.51 -7.50
C THR A 252 2.12 -6.21 -7.33
N LEU A 253 2.29 -6.83 -6.18
CA LEU A 253 3.43 -7.61 -5.76
C LEU A 253 3.00 -9.07 -5.70
N ALA A 254 3.68 -9.90 -6.48
CA ALA A 254 3.52 -11.35 -6.37
C ALA A 254 3.96 -11.81 -4.97
N GLU A 255 3.27 -12.80 -4.39
CA GLU A 255 3.58 -13.35 -3.06
C GLU A 255 5.04 -13.81 -2.93
N VAL A 256 5.62 -14.35 -4.01
CA VAL A 256 7.05 -14.70 -4.04
C VAL A 256 7.97 -13.50 -3.79
N ARG A 257 7.61 -12.31 -4.26
CA ARG A 257 8.39 -11.08 -4.04
C ARG A 257 8.21 -10.56 -2.63
N LYS A 258 6.99 -10.59 -2.10
CA LYS A 258 6.74 -10.28 -0.69
C LYS A 258 7.56 -11.17 0.23
N ARG A 259 7.54 -12.48 -0.04
CA ARG A 259 8.36 -13.44 0.68
C ARG A 259 9.84 -13.12 0.58
N ALA A 260 10.36 -12.78 -0.60
CA ALA A 260 11.77 -12.39 -0.75
C ALA A 260 12.13 -11.11 0.03
N PHE A 261 11.22 -10.14 0.13
CA PHE A 261 11.39 -8.99 1.02
C PHE A 261 11.46 -9.42 2.48
N TYR A 262 10.50 -10.22 2.95
CA TYR A 262 10.47 -10.71 4.33
C TYR A 262 11.70 -11.56 4.65
N ASP A 263 12.03 -12.57 3.85
CA ASP A 263 13.13 -13.52 4.09
C ASP A 263 14.50 -12.82 4.22
N ARG A 264 14.69 -11.64 3.61
CA ARG A 264 15.89 -10.81 3.78
C ARG A 264 15.99 -10.08 5.11
N ASN A 265 14.90 -9.99 5.86
CA ASN A 265 14.83 -9.27 7.14
C ASN A 265 15.40 -7.84 7.05
N PRO A 266 14.82 -6.96 6.21
CA PRO A 266 15.38 -5.63 5.93
C PRO A 266 15.48 -4.76 7.20
N PRO A 267 16.39 -3.76 7.22
CA PRO A 267 16.59 -2.87 8.36
C PRO A 267 15.50 -1.79 8.43
N ILE A 268 14.26 -2.21 8.69
CA ILE A 268 13.10 -1.33 8.77
C ILE A 268 13.20 -0.42 10.01
N LEU A 269 13.18 0.89 9.81
CA LEU A 269 13.34 1.90 10.87
C LEU A 269 12.36 1.73 12.03
N THR A 270 11.08 1.51 11.73
CA THR A 270 10.02 1.20 12.71
C THR A 270 10.47 0.09 13.66
N ARG A 271 10.77 -1.11 13.14
CA ARG A 271 11.20 -2.25 13.95
C ARG A 271 12.43 -1.96 14.82
N ILE A 272 13.36 -1.15 14.32
CA ILE A 272 14.53 -0.74 15.08
C ILE A 272 14.11 0.14 16.26
N LEU A 273 13.27 1.14 16.03
CA LEU A 273 12.76 2.02 17.08
C LEU A 273 11.86 1.26 18.08
N ALA A 274 11.02 0.32 17.65
CA ALA A 274 10.18 -0.51 18.50
C ALA A 274 11.03 -1.34 19.46
N ALA A 275 12.13 -1.92 18.96
CA ALA A 275 13.10 -2.65 19.78
C ALA A 275 13.77 -1.76 20.86
N HIS A 276 13.78 -0.45 20.65
CA HIS A 276 14.25 0.55 21.60
C HIS A 276 13.12 1.23 22.41
N GLY A 277 11.92 0.64 22.38
CA GLY A 277 10.77 1.04 23.18
C GLY A 277 10.09 2.31 22.70
N TYR A 278 10.15 2.60 21.40
CA TYR A 278 9.27 3.57 20.75
C TYR A 278 7.90 2.95 20.52
N ARG A 279 6.88 3.80 20.57
CA ARG A 279 5.54 3.51 20.05
C ARG A 279 5.46 3.95 18.62
N GLU A 280 4.95 3.09 17.74
CA GLU A 280 4.91 3.36 16.32
C GLU A 280 3.51 3.58 15.80
N ALA A 281 3.28 4.73 15.17
CA ALA A 281 2.05 4.98 14.45
C ALA A 281 2.28 5.53 13.05
N HIS A 282 1.52 5.02 12.10
CA HIS A 282 1.28 5.67 10.82
C HIS A 282 -0.09 6.35 10.86
N ILE A 283 -0.16 7.60 10.43
CA ILE A 283 -1.40 8.39 10.33
C ILE A 283 -1.41 9.01 8.94
N GLY A 284 -2.34 8.63 8.07
CA GLY A 284 -2.38 9.18 6.71
C GLY A 284 -3.11 8.29 5.72
N GLN A 285 -2.85 8.47 4.43
CA GLN A 285 -3.39 7.61 3.38
C GLN A 285 -2.22 6.92 2.66
N ASN A 286 -1.81 5.75 3.14
CA ASN A 286 -0.68 5.04 2.55
C ASN A 286 -0.83 3.53 2.73
N HIS A 287 -1.68 2.92 1.91
CA HIS A 287 -2.00 1.50 1.98
C HIS A 287 -0.80 0.57 1.63
N PHE A 288 0.33 1.14 1.23
CA PHE A 288 1.54 0.39 0.92
C PHE A 288 2.33 -0.04 2.16
N LEU A 289 2.07 0.59 3.32
CA LEU A 289 2.81 0.38 4.55
C LEU A 289 2.26 -0.76 5.42
N TRP A 290 1.28 -1.50 4.93
CA TRP A 290 0.69 -2.65 5.61
C TRP A 290 0.24 -3.75 4.65
N ASP A 291 0.28 -5.00 5.13
CA ASP A 291 0.10 -6.22 4.31
C ASP A 291 -1.37 -6.66 4.23
N SER A 292 -2.25 -5.81 3.70
CA SER A 292 -3.71 -6.11 3.57
C SER A 292 -4.19 -6.50 2.19
N GLY A 293 -3.27 -6.74 1.27
CA GLY A 293 -3.60 -7.03 -0.11
C GLY A 293 -2.36 -7.12 -0.97
N PRO A 294 -2.51 -7.24 -2.30
CA PRO A 294 -1.38 -7.54 -3.17
C PRO A 294 -0.41 -6.36 -3.38
N ILE A 295 -0.56 -5.22 -2.70
CA ILE A 295 0.11 -3.96 -3.06
C ILE A 295 1.10 -3.42 -2.01
N GLY A 296 0.99 -3.85 -0.75
CA GLY A 296 1.81 -3.34 0.37
C GLY A 296 2.69 -4.39 1.03
N PHE A 297 3.53 -3.92 1.95
CA PHE A 297 4.35 -4.74 2.86
C PHE A 297 4.05 -4.32 4.30
N ASP A 298 4.05 -5.27 5.23
CA ASP A 298 4.04 -4.92 6.64
C ASP A 298 5.31 -4.12 6.97
N HIS A 299 5.15 -2.89 7.43
CA HIS A 299 6.26 -2.05 7.89
C HIS A 299 6.40 -2.09 9.41
N GLY A 300 5.72 -2.99 10.12
CA GLY A 300 5.92 -3.18 11.56
C GLY A 300 5.31 -2.10 12.44
N TRP A 301 4.44 -1.24 11.92
CA TRP A 301 3.69 -0.24 12.69
C TRP A 301 2.80 -0.90 13.75
N ASP A 302 2.85 -0.47 15.01
CA ASP A 302 1.92 -0.95 16.06
C ASP A 302 0.48 -0.47 15.79
N ARG A 303 0.36 0.76 15.29
CA ARG A 303 -0.91 1.41 14.96
C ARG A 303 -0.86 2.04 13.57
N ILE A 304 -1.93 1.87 12.80
CA ILE A 304 -2.11 2.50 11.49
C ILE A 304 -3.49 3.14 11.45
N VAL A 305 -3.55 4.43 11.20
CA VAL A 305 -4.81 5.15 10.94
C VAL A 305 -4.81 5.58 9.48
N ASP A 306 -5.48 4.77 8.66
CA ASP A 306 -5.59 4.93 7.22
C ASP A 306 -6.86 5.74 6.88
N PHE A 307 -6.68 6.88 6.24
CA PHE A 307 -7.74 7.74 5.73
C PHE A 307 -7.89 7.51 4.22
N ARG A 308 -9.10 7.55 3.68
CA ARG A 308 -9.40 7.02 2.32
C ARG A 308 -10.08 8.01 1.38
N THR A 309 -10.26 9.24 1.83
CA THR A 309 -10.93 10.34 1.14
C THR A 309 -10.00 11.55 1.10
N ALA A 310 -9.09 11.55 0.14
CA ALA A 310 -8.30 12.73 -0.20
C ALA A 310 -9.14 13.74 -0.99
N PRO A 311 -8.96 15.08 -0.82
CA PRO A 311 -8.14 15.81 0.17
C PRO A 311 -8.89 16.11 1.50
N GLU A 312 -10.12 15.64 1.65
CA GLU A 312 -11.03 15.94 2.76
C GLU A 312 -10.51 15.48 4.13
N ASP A 313 -9.59 14.50 4.15
CA ASP A 313 -9.08 13.91 5.39
C ASP A 313 -7.90 14.64 6.05
N THR A 314 -7.25 15.60 5.38
CA THR A 314 -6.12 16.37 5.95
C THR A 314 -6.39 16.96 7.35
N PRO A 315 -7.58 17.53 7.66
CA PRO A 315 -7.90 18.01 9.00
C PRO A 315 -8.05 16.85 9.98
N ALA A 316 -8.67 15.76 9.56
CA ALA A 316 -8.88 14.59 10.40
C ALA A 316 -7.57 13.86 10.75
N MET A 317 -6.61 13.80 9.81
CA MET A 317 -5.23 13.34 10.03
C MET A 317 -4.52 14.22 11.05
N THR A 318 -4.64 15.55 10.90
CA THR A 318 -4.05 16.54 11.83
C THR A 318 -4.61 16.39 13.23
N ASP A 319 -5.93 16.28 13.36
CA ASP A 319 -6.61 16.07 14.63
C ASP A 319 -6.21 14.74 15.27
N GLU A 320 -6.00 13.70 14.47
CA GLU A 320 -5.51 12.41 14.97
C GLU A 320 -4.08 12.52 15.50
N MET A 321 -3.21 13.27 14.82
CA MET A 321 -1.85 13.54 15.31
C MET A 321 -1.87 14.30 16.64
N VAL A 322 -2.71 15.34 16.76
CA VAL A 322 -2.90 16.10 18.01
C VAL A 322 -3.36 15.18 19.15
N ARG A 323 -4.37 14.34 18.90
CA ARG A 323 -4.84 13.34 19.88
C ARG A 323 -3.76 12.35 20.26
N PHE A 324 -2.95 11.91 19.30
CA PHE A 324 -1.84 10.99 19.54
C PHE A 324 -0.80 11.64 20.47
N ILE A 325 -0.40 12.89 20.20
CA ILE A 325 0.53 13.66 21.03
C ILE A 325 0.01 13.78 22.47
N ASP A 326 -1.26 14.15 22.64
CA ASP A 326 -1.85 14.33 23.98
C ASP A 326 -1.85 13.03 24.78
N ARG A 327 -2.20 11.93 24.12
CA ARG A 327 -2.25 10.60 24.74
C ARG A 327 -0.86 10.12 25.15
N PHE A 328 0.12 10.26 24.26
CA PHE A 328 1.45 9.68 24.44
C PHE A 328 2.52 10.71 24.83
N ARG A 329 2.11 11.85 25.40
CA ARG A 329 3.01 12.96 25.75
C ARG A 329 4.21 12.56 26.62
N ASP A 330 4.02 11.55 27.47
CA ASP A 330 5.00 11.06 28.44
C ASP A 330 5.72 9.78 27.97
N SER A 331 5.49 9.36 26.72
CA SER A 331 6.12 8.19 26.10
C SER A 331 7.15 8.61 25.06
N ARG A 332 7.99 7.66 24.64
CA ARG A 332 8.74 7.76 23.38
C ARG A 332 7.87 7.26 22.24
N TRP A 333 7.78 8.03 21.17
CA TRP A 333 7.00 7.64 20.01
C TRP A 333 7.69 8.04 18.71
N PHE A 334 7.41 7.25 17.68
CA PHE A 334 7.76 7.48 16.30
C PHE A 334 6.46 7.52 15.49
N VAL A 335 6.17 8.66 14.89
CA VAL A 335 5.00 8.83 14.03
C VAL A 335 5.45 9.22 12.63
N MET A 336 4.85 8.58 11.64
CA MET A 336 4.86 9.08 10.26
C MET A 336 3.46 9.58 9.91
N LEU A 337 3.37 10.89 9.66
CA LEU A 337 2.17 11.61 9.26
C LEU A 337 2.23 11.86 7.75
N ASP A 338 1.45 11.10 6.99
CA ASP A 338 1.41 11.15 5.53
C ASP A 338 0.18 11.92 5.05
N TYR A 339 0.36 13.20 4.71
CA TYR A 339 -0.68 13.99 4.07
C TYR A 339 -0.80 13.62 2.58
N THR A 340 -2.02 13.37 2.13
CA THR A 340 -2.30 13.01 0.72
C THR A 340 -2.37 14.19 -0.21
N SER A 341 -2.82 15.35 0.29
CA SER A 341 -2.52 16.60 -0.42
C SER A 341 -0.99 16.68 -0.54
N ALA A 342 -0.41 17.01 -1.69
CA ALA A 342 -0.99 17.61 -2.88
C ALA A 342 -1.11 16.63 -4.06
N HIS A 343 -1.39 15.35 -3.83
CA HIS A 343 -1.56 14.34 -4.88
C HIS A 343 -2.77 14.65 -5.78
N THR A 344 -2.65 14.37 -7.08
CA THR A 344 -3.73 14.53 -8.08
C THR A 344 -4.94 13.60 -7.80
N PRO A 345 -6.21 14.02 -8.07
CA PRO A 345 -6.64 15.30 -8.61
C PRO A 345 -6.57 16.43 -7.58
N TYR A 346 -6.00 17.57 -7.96
CA TYR A 346 -5.92 18.73 -7.06
C TYR A 346 -7.30 19.39 -6.94
N ASP A 347 -7.80 19.49 -5.71
CA ASP A 347 -9.06 20.14 -5.38
C ASP A 347 -8.98 20.85 -4.03
N PRO A 348 -8.14 21.91 -3.93
CA PRO A 348 -7.88 22.55 -2.66
C PRO A 348 -9.16 23.15 -2.08
N PRO A 349 -9.46 22.92 -0.78
CA PRO A 349 -10.65 23.47 -0.17
C PRO A 349 -10.58 24.99 -0.05
N GLU A 350 -11.72 25.66 0.02
CA GLU A 350 -11.76 27.07 0.39
C GLU A 350 -11.36 27.27 1.87
N PRO A 351 -10.65 28.36 2.21
CA PRO A 351 -10.30 29.50 1.36
C PRO A 351 -8.99 29.32 0.56
N PHE A 352 -8.33 28.16 0.59
CA PHE A 352 -6.99 27.99 0.01
C PHE A 352 -6.98 28.14 -1.51
N ALA A 353 -8.03 27.65 -2.20
CA ALA A 353 -8.19 27.87 -3.63
C ALA A 353 -8.23 29.37 -3.99
N SER A 354 -9.13 30.13 -3.36
CA SER A 354 -9.29 31.57 -3.64
C SER A 354 -8.10 32.40 -3.16
N ALA A 355 -7.58 32.13 -1.96
CA ALA A 355 -6.44 32.86 -1.39
C ALA A 355 -5.18 32.72 -2.24
N VAL A 356 -4.88 31.51 -2.74
CA VAL A 356 -3.76 31.29 -3.64
C VAL A 356 -4.00 31.95 -4.99
N ALA A 357 -5.22 31.91 -5.53
CA ALA A 357 -5.54 32.62 -6.76
C ALA A 357 -5.31 34.15 -6.64
N ASP A 358 -5.76 34.75 -5.54
CA ASP A 358 -5.57 36.17 -5.25
C ASP A 358 -4.08 36.52 -5.06
N GLN A 359 -3.35 35.67 -4.33
CA GLN A 359 -1.93 35.87 -4.05
C GLN A 359 -1.07 35.80 -5.30
N LEU A 360 -1.35 34.84 -6.20
CA LEU A 360 -0.52 34.59 -7.37
C LEU A 360 -0.92 35.42 -8.60
N GLY A 361 -2.16 35.95 -8.63
CA GLY A 361 -2.66 36.80 -9.71
C GLY A 361 -2.63 36.10 -11.07
N ASP A 362 -1.80 36.59 -11.99
CA ASP A 362 -1.63 36.01 -13.34
C ASP A 362 -0.64 34.83 -13.41
N LYS A 363 0.01 34.47 -12.30
CA LYS A 363 0.96 33.35 -12.20
C LYS A 363 0.40 32.22 -11.32
N PRO A 364 0.90 30.99 -11.45
CA PRO A 364 1.16 30.35 -12.74
C PRO A 364 -0.06 30.50 -13.66
N LYS A 365 0.13 30.44 -14.99
CA LYS A 365 -0.96 30.74 -15.95
C LYS A 365 -1.97 29.60 -16.07
N ASP A 366 -1.55 28.37 -15.81
CA ASP A 366 -2.41 27.19 -15.86
C ASP A 366 -3.14 27.00 -14.52
N GLY A 367 -4.41 26.63 -14.60
CA GLY A 367 -5.25 26.44 -13.42
C GLY A 367 -4.85 25.22 -12.59
N ILE A 368 -4.14 24.26 -13.17
CA ILE A 368 -3.75 23.00 -12.50
C ILE A 368 -2.63 23.28 -11.49
N SER A 369 -1.56 23.96 -11.90
CA SER A 369 -0.47 24.37 -11.01
C SER A 369 -0.96 25.29 -9.90
N ARG A 370 -1.96 26.15 -10.15
CA ARG A 370 -2.59 26.96 -9.09
C ARG A 370 -3.29 26.09 -8.05
N LYS A 371 -4.03 25.06 -8.49
CA LYS A 371 -4.70 24.14 -7.58
C LYS A 371 -3.69 23.33 -6.76
N TYR A 372 -2.62 22.85 -7.39
CA TYR A 372 -1.49 22.22 -6.70
C TYR A 372 -0.89 23.12 -5.60
N LEU A 373 -0.65 24.40 -5.91
CA LEU A 373 -0.20 25.37 -4.91
C LEU A 373 -1.26 25.66 -3.83
N GLY A 374 -2.54 25.59 -4.16
CA GLY A 374 -3.65 25.64 -3.20
C GLY A 374 -3.63 24.47 -2.21
N GLU A 375 -3.38 23.25 -2.70
CA GLU A 375 -3.26 22.05 -1.85
C GLU A 375 -2.04 22.18 -0.93
N LEU A 376 -0.95 22.72 -1.45
CA LEU A 376 0.25 22.97 -0.66
C LEU A 376 0.01 24.03 0.44
N ALA A 377 -0.74 25.11 0.15
CA ALA A 377 -1.15 26.09 1.15
C ALA A 377 -2.07 25.48 2.22
N TYR A 378 -2.92 24.53 1.82
CA TYR A 378 -3.79 23.79 2.74
C TYR A 378 -2.98 22.89 3.68
N ILE A 379 -2.00 22.15 3.17
CA ILE A 379 -1.06 21.36 4.00
C ILE A 379 -0.29 22.27 4.95
N ASP A 380 0.22 23.41 4.48
CA ASP A 380 0.99 24.36 5.28
C ASP A 380 0.23 24.82 6.54
N HIS A 381 -1.08 25.06 6.40
CA HIS A 381 -1.95 25.40 7.52
C HIS A 381 -2.08 24.26 8.55
N HIS A 382 -2.22 23.03 8.08
CA HIS A 382 -2.37 21.86 8.95
C HIS A 382 -1.06 21.43 9.62
N VAL A 383 0.05 21.56 8.91
CA VAL A 383 1.39 21.38 9.46
C VAL A 383 1.63 22.38 10.61
N GLN A 384 1.25 23.65 10.43
CA GLN A 384 1.35 24.66 11.50
C GLN A 384 0.58 24.24 12.76
N THR A 385 -0.59 23.61 12.62
CA THR A 385 -1.38 23.12 13.76
C THR A 385 -0.63 22.07 14.56
N VAL A 386 0.05 21.12 13.91
CA VAL A 386 0.87 20.11 14.58
C VAL A 386 2.06 20.75 15.30
N PHE A 387 2.74 21.70 14.66
CA PHE A 387 3.85 22.43 15.27
C PHE A 387 3.44 23.26 16.48
N ASP A 388 2.34 24.03 16.36
CA ASP A 388 1.79 24.82 17.47
C ASP A 388 1.44 23.93 18.66
N HIS A 389 0.90 22.73 18.39
CA HIS A 389 0.59 21.77 19.45
C HIS A 389 1.84 21.22 20.13
N LEU A 390 2.89 20.88 19.37
CA LEU A 390 4.19 20.48 19.94
C LEU A 390 4.81 21.60 20.80
N GLU A 391 4.66 22.86 20.40
CA GLU A 391 5.11 24.01 21.20
C GLU A 391 4.28 24.19 22.47
N ALA A 392 2.95 24.21 22.34
CA ALA A 392 2.03 24.42 23.45
C ALA A 392 2.16 23.32 24.52
N THR A 393 2.47 22.10 24.11
CA THR A 393 2.68 20.96 25.00
C THR A 393 4.10 20.86 25.57
N GLY A 394 5.04 21.68 25.11
CA GLY A 394 6.45 21.64 25.52
C GLY A 394 7.19 20.40 25.04
N LEU A 395 6.80 19.88 23.86
CA LEU A 395 7.38 18.70 23.22
C LEU A 395 8.24 19.01 22.00
N LEU A 396 8.22 20.25 21.48
CA LEU A 396 9.00 20.59 20.29
C LEU A 396 10.52 20.41 20.49
N ASP A 397 11.06 20.81 21.64
CA ASP A 397 12.48 20.62 21.98
C ASP A 397 12.84 19.15 22.34
N LYS A 398 11.84 18.27 22.38
CA LYS A 398 11.96 16.82 22.60
C LYS A 398 11.50 16.00 21.41
N THR A 399 11.20 16.62 20.27
CA THR A 399 10.74 15.92 19.07
C THR A 399 11.66 16.28 17.91
N LEU A 400 12.28 15.27 17.31
CA LEU A 400 12.96 15.40 16.03
C LEU A 400 11.90 15.41 14.94
N VAL A 401 11.61 16.59 14.41
CA VAL A 401 10.62 16.74 13.34
C VAL A 401 11.32 16.83 11.99
N ILE A 402 10.91 15.98 11.06
CA ILE A 402 11.41 15.90 9.69
C ILE A 402 10.23 16.20 8.76
N VAL A 403 10.40 17.14 7.84
CA VAL A 403 9.42 17.43 6.79
C VAL A 403 10.04 17.08 5.44
N THR A 404 9.33 16.23 4.69
CA THR A 404 9.75 15.77 3.36
C THR A 404 8.55 15.51 2.43
N ALA A 405 8.81 15.21 1.17
CA ALA A 405 7.86 14.55 0.27
C ALA A 405 8.36 13.17 -0.12
N ASP A 406 7.48 12.24 -0.50
CA ASP A 406 7.84 10.92 -1.02
C ASP A 406 8.36 10.98 -2.47
N HIS A 407 7.80 11.87 -3.28
CA HIS A 407 8.25 12.25 -4.62
C HIS A 407 7.63 13.60 -5.00
N GLY A 408 7.88 14.06 -6.23
CA GLY A 408 7.20 15.21 -6.84
C GLY A 408 6.32 14.80 -8.02
N GLU A 409 5.97 15.77 -8.86
CA GLU A 409 5.13 15.60 -10.06
C GLU A 409 5.67 16.41 -11.23
N VAL A 410 5.50 15.88 -12.45
CA VAL A 410 5.90 16.58 -13.67
C VAL A 410 4.93 17.72 -13.94
N MET A 411 5.38 18.96 -13.83
CA MET A 411 4.55 20.16 -14.01
C MET A 411 4.97 20.96 -15.24
N TYR A 412 6.20 20.78 -15.72
CA TYR A 412 6.73 21.53 -16.84
C TYR A 412 6.44 20.87 -18.17
N SER A 413 5.89 21.67 -19.08
CA SER A 413 5.50 21.20 -20.43
C SER A 413 6.66 20.64 -21.27
N HIS A 414 7.93 20.92 -20.95
CA HIS A 414 9.09 20.35 -21.65
C HIS A 414 9.45 18.94 -21.17
N HIS A 415 8.93 18.50 -20.03
CA HIS A 415 8.99 17.11 -19.57
C HIS A 415 7.72 16.33 -19.88
N ALA A 416 6.67 16.98 -20.40
CA ALA A 416 5.43 16.35 -20.80
C ALA A 416 5.68 15.10 -21.66
N CYS A 417 4.98 14.02 -21.30
CA CYS A 417 5.15 12.70 -21.87
C CYS A 417 3.86 11.88 -21.73
N ASN A 418 3.82 10.76 -22.44
CA ASN A 418 2.74 9.79 -22.36
C ASN A 418 3.31 8.37 -22.35
N SER A 419 2.69 7.49 -21.58
CA SER A 419 2.86 6.04 -21.66
C SER A 419 1.62 5.45 -22.34
N GLU A 420 1.82 4.80 -23.47
CA GLU A 420 0.76 4.03 -24.13
C GLU A 420 0.42 2.76 -23.34
N LYS A 421 1.44 2.12 -22.76
CA LYS A 421 1.33 0.89 -21.97
C LYS A 421 0.58 1.09 -20.66
N LEU A 422 0.77 2.24 -20.01
CA LEU A 422 0.11 2.59 -18.76
C LEU A 422 -1.12 3.47 -18.97
N GLU A 423 -1.44 3.82 -20.22
CA GLU A 423 -2.54 4.73 -20.57
C GLU A 423 -2.52 6.03 -19.75
N MET A 424 -1.32 6.57 -19.53
CA MET A 424 -1.09 7.65 -18.56
C MET A 424 -0.21 8.74 -19.14
N ARG A 425 -0.66 10.00 -19.00
CA ARG A 425 0.14 11.21 -19.25
C ARG A 425 0.94 11.53 -18.00
N CYS A 426 2.23 11.89 -18.13
CA CYS A 426 3.01 12.29 -16.95
C CYS A 426 2.82 13.76 -16.56
N GLU A 427 2.47 14.65 -17.49
CA GLU A 427 2.20 16.06 -17.13
C GLU A 427 1.01 16.14 -16.16
N TYR A 428 1.24 16.78 -15.02
CA TYR A 428 0.39 16.81 -13.82
C TYR A 428 0.16 15.44 -13.18
N ASN A 429 1.20 14.60 -13.22
CA ASN A 429 1.23 13.25 -12.69
C ASN A 429 2.68 12.86 -12.34
N HIS A 430 2.87 11.64 -11.86
CA HIS A 430 4.16 11.09 -11.45
C HIS A 430 4.27 9.61 -11.85
N GLY A 431 5.42 9.03 -11.54
CA GLY A 431 5.72 7.63 -11.74
C GLY A 431 6.24 7.23 -13.10
N LEU A 432 6.44 8.17 -14.02
CA LEU A 432 6.86 7.87 -15.40
C LEU A 432 8.27 8.36 -15.70
N THR A 433 8.73 9.42 -15.07
CA THR A 433 10.03 10.04 -15.34
C THR A 433 10.93 10.03 -14.11
N LEU A 434 12.21 10.35 -14.30
CA LEU A 434 13.17 10.55 -13.21
C LEU A 434 13.76 11.96 -13.25
N TYR A 435 12.99 12.92 -13.77
CA TYR A 435 13.36 14.34 -13.73
C TYR A 435 13.35 14.87 -12.29
N ASP A 436 14.00 15.99 -12.05
CA ASP A 436 14.05 16.64 -10.72
C ASP A 436 12.63 17.00 -10.27
N GLU A 437 11.71 17.28 -11.19
CA GLU A 437 10.29 17.48 -10.85
C GLU A 437 9.65 16.30 -10.11
N GLU A 438 10.06 15.06 -10.37
CA GLU A 438 9.55 13.88 -9.66
C GLU A 438 10.45 13.42 -8.51
N THR A 439 11.73 13.81 -8.48
CA THR A 439 12.72 13.22 -7.57
C THR A 439 13.35 14.21 -6.59
N HIS A 440 13.31 15.51 -6.87
CA HIS A 440 13.84 16.56 -6.00
C HIS A 440 12.76 17.02 -5.03
N VAL A 441 12.91 16.63 -3.76
CA VAL A 441 11.88 16.78 -2.72
C VAL A 441 12.35 17.78 -1.65
N PRO A 442 11.42 18.47 -0.97
CA PRO A 442 11.77 19.22 0.22
C PRO A 442 12.34 18.30 1.29
N PHE A 443 13.30 18.78 2.07
CA PHE A 443 13.87 18.00 3.18
C PHE A 443 14.44 18.91 4.25
N GLY A 444 13.81 18.91 5.41
CA GLY A 444 14.22 19.76 6.53
C GLY A 444 13.94 19.15 7.88
N TRP A 445 14.79 19.54 8.83
CA TRP A 445 14.89 18.93 10.15
C TRP A 445 14.85 20.02 11.20
N VAL A 446 14.03 19.83 12.22
CA VAL A 446 13.92 20.75 13.36
C VAL A 446 13.90 19.95 14.65
N MET A 447 14.75 20.37 15.58
CA MET A 447 14.68 20.04 16.99
C MET A 447 15.50 21.10 17.73
N PRO A 448 14.87 22.07 18.41
CA PRO A 448 15.57 23.12 19.14
C PRO A 448 16.66 22.55 20.08
N GLY A 449 17.87 23.08 19.99
CA GLY A 449 19.01 22.64 20.80
C GLY A 449 19.81 21.45 20.25
N THR A 450 19.24 20.69 19.30
CA THR A 450 19.92 19.55 18.65
C THR A 450 20.23 19.82 17.18
N VAL A 451 19.29 20.43 16.44
CA VAL A 451 19.46 20.79 15.03
C VAL A 451 19.79 22.28 14.91
N ALA A 452 20.82 22.60 14.13
CA ALA A 452 21.28 23.95 13.85
C ALA A 452 20.18 24.73 13.11
N ALA A 453 19.74 25.83 13.70
CA ALA A 453 18.72 26.70 13.14
C ALA A 453 19.28 27.58 12.01
N GLY A 454 18.48 27.78 10.96
CA GLY A 454 18.84 28.61 9.80
C GLY A 454 19.96 28.02 8.94
N ASN A 455 20.33 26.76 9.16
CA ASN A 455 21.39 26.11 8.41
C ASN A 455 20.85 25.62 7.06
N VAL A 456 21.51 26.00 5.97
CA VAL A 456 21.12 25.60 4.61
C VAL A 456 22.26 24.78 4.01
N VAL A 457 21.95 23.52 3.69
CA VAL A 457 22.92 22.54 3.19
C VAL A 457 22.67 22.31 1.72
N THR A 458 23.70 22.56 0.90
CA THR A 458 23.62 22.43 -0.56
C THR A 458 24.23 21.13 -1.08
N SER A 459 24.83 20.30 -0.22
CA SER A 459 25.32 18.98 -0.61
C SER A 459 24.14 18.09 -1.04
N ILE A 460 24.38 17.27 -2.06
CA ILE A 460 23.41 16.26 -2.50
C ILE A 460 23.15 15.28 -1.34
N VAL A 461 21.88 15.07 -1.01
CA VAL A 461 21.42 14.07 -0.04
C VAL A 461 20.27 13.25 -0.59
N SER A 462 19.98 12.10 0.01
CA SER A 462 18.84 11.26 -0.35
C SER A 462 18.05 10.84 0.88
N GLN A 463 16.76 10.55 0.71
CA GLN A 463 15.94 10.03 1.80
C GLN A 463 16.45 8.72 2.42
N VAL A 464 17.29 7.95 1.72
CA VAL A 464 17.95 6.78 2.34
C VAL A 464 18.87 7.16 3.51
N ASP A 465 19.31 8.43 3.56
CA ASP A 465 20.14 8.97 4.64
C ASP A 465 19.32 9.25 5.92
N MET A 466 17.98 9.28 5.83
CA MET A 466 17.10 9.63 6.94
C MET A 466 17.15 8.60 8.09
N PRO A 467 16.93 7.28 7.89
CA PRO A 467 17.05 6.31 8.98
C PRO A 467 18.40 6.30 9.71
N PRO A 468 19.58 6.24 9.04
CA PRO A 468 20.85 6.28 9.76
C PRO A 468 21.08 7.60 10.50
N THR A 469 20.55 8.72 9.98
CA THR A 469 20.59 10.02 10.68
C THR A 469 19.75 10.00 11.95
N ILE A 470 18.52 9.46 11.89
CA ILE A 470 17.65 9.33 13.07
C ILE A 470 18.35 8.50 14.14
N LEU A 471 18.91 7.34 13.78
CA LEU A 471 19.60 6.47 14.73
C LEU A 471 20.79 7.19 15.40
N ASP A 472 21.62 7.89 14.63
CA ASP A 472 22.78 8.64 15.15
C ASP A 472 22.37 9.80 16.07
N VAL A 473 21.34 10.57 15.71
CA VAL A 473 20.79 11.65 16.55
C VAL A 473 20.23 11.09 17.87
N LEU A 474 19.60 9.92 17.84
CA LEU A 474 19.07 9.24 19.02
C LEU A 474 20.15 8.52 19.85
N GLY A 475 21.40 8.47 19.38
CA GLY A 475 22.48 7.71 20.02
C GLY A 475 22.29 6.19 19.93
N LEU A 476 21.48 5.71 18.98
CA LEU A 476 21.25 4.30 18.71
C LEU A 476 22.32 3.76 17.75
N PRO A 477 22.65 2.46 17.82
CA PRO A 477 23.65 1.88 16.93
C PRO A 477 23.13 1.86 15.48
N PRO A 478 23.99 2.08 14.48
CA PRO A 478 23.58 2.07 13.09
C PRO A 478 23.20 0.66 12.65
N ALA A 479 22.20 0.54 11.78
CA ALA A 479 21.67 -0.75 11.36
C ALA A 479 22.43 -1.32 10.17
N THR A 480 22.77 -2.62 10.26
CA THR A 480 23.41 -3.34 9.16
C THR A 480 22.49 -3.41 7.94
N GLY A 481 23.05 -3.19 6.75
CA GLY A 481 22.33 -3.27 5.49
C GLY A 481 21.65 -1.97 5.05
N GLN A 482 21.66 -0.91 5.86
CA GLN A 482 21.28 0.43 5.38
C GLN A 482 22.32 0.93 4.37
N THR A 483 21.85 1.61 3.32
CA THR A 483 22.73 2.13 2.25
C THR A 483 23.04 3.62 2.35
N GLY A 484 22.21 4.37 3.09
CA GLY A 484 22.43 5.80 3.35
C GLY A 484 23.48 6.06 4.42
N GLU A 485 23.78 7.34 4.61
CA GLU A 485 24.78 7.83 5.55
C GLU A 485 24.16 8.83 6.55
N SER A 486 24.70 8.91 7.76
CA SER A 486 24.20 9.86 8.75
C SER A 486 24.54 11.30 8.35
N LEU A 487 23.51 12.15 8.31
CA LEU A 487 23.60 13.59 8.09
C LEU A 487 23.76 14.38 9.39
N ARG A 488 24.01 13.72 10.54
CA ARG A 488 24.13 14.38 11.84
C ARG A 488 25.13 15.54 11.83
N ALA A 489 26.25 15.39 11.13
CA ALA A 489 27.23 16.47 10.99
C ALA A 489 26.59 17.74 10.38
N ALA A 490 25.79 17.58 9.32
CA ALA A 490 25.03 18.68 8.73
C ALA A 490 24.01 19.27 9.71
N LEU A 491 23.29 18.42 10.46
CA LEU A 491 22.34 18.88 11.48
C LEU A 491 23.02 19.68 12.60
N GLU A 492 24.29 19.44 12.88
CA GLU A 492 25.09 20.21 13.86
C GLU A 492 25.75 21.46 13.24
N GLY A 493 25.41 21.82 11.99
CA GLY A 493 26.00 22.94 11.26
C GLY A 493 27.41 22.69 10.75
N ARG A 494 27.86 21.43 10.71
CA ARG A 494 29.17 21.04 10.18
C ARG A 494 29.04 20.62 8.71
N PRO A 495 30.06 20.84 7.87
CA PRO A 495 30.03 20.40 6.48
C PRO A 495 29.98 18.87 6.39
N ILE A 496 29.24 18.37 5.40
CA ILE A 496 29.22 16.97 4.98
C ILE A 496 29.89 16.82 3.61
N ALA A 497 30.46 15.64 3.36
CA ALA A 497 30.99 15.33 2.04
C ALA A 497 29.84 15.27 1.02
N PRO A 498 30.04 15.72 -0.22
CA PRO A 498 29.09 15.47 -1.29
C PRO A 498 28.99 13.97 -1.57
N HIS A 499 27.77 13.44 -1.67
CA HIS A 499 27.53 12.08 -2.13
C HIS A 499 26.64 12.05 -3.38
N ALA A 500 26.51 10.87 -3.98
CA ALA A 500 25.64 10.68 -5.13
C ALA A 500 24.23 10.30 -4.68
N ALA A 501 23.22 10.69 -5.45
CA ALA A 501 21.84 10.28 -5.19
C ALA A 501 21.35 9.38 -6.33
N TYR A 502 20.81 8.22 -5.97
CA TYR A 502 20.40 7.17 -6.89
C TYR A 502 18.91 6.91 -6.75
N PHE A 503 18.22 6.83 -7.88
CA PHE A 503 16.77 6.79 -7.95
C PHE A 503 16.31 5.67 -8.88
N GLU A 504 15.18 5.06 -8.57
CA GLU A 504 14.56 4.07 -9.45
C GLU A 504 13.12 4.40 -9.73
N GLY A 505 12.76 4.35 -11.01
CA GLY A 505 11.39 4.45 -11.49
C GLY A 505 10.89 3.12 -12.01
N ARG A 506 9.68 3.12 -12.57
CA ARG A 506 9.04 1.91 -13.12
C ARG A 506 9.89 1.28 -14.23
N TYR A 507 10.39 2.08 -15.17
CA TYR A 507 11.18 1.61 -16.31
C TYR A 507 12.52 2.31 -16.47
N ALA A 508 13.02 2.98 -15.44
CA ALA A 508 14.28 3.70 -15.50
C ALA A 508 15.03 3.67 -14.16
N SER A 509 16.32 3.96 -14.22
CA SER A 509 17.17 4.26 -13.07
C SER A 509 18.01 5.49 -13.36
N ALA A 510 18.31 6.30 -12.34
CA ALA A 510 19.07 7.51 -12.51
C ALA A 510 20.12 7.70 -11.40
N LEU A 511 21.19 8.42 -11.73
CA LEU A 511 22.23 8.81 -10.79
C LEU A 511 22.51 10.31 -10.94
N ARG A 512 22.44 11.02 -9.82
CA ARG A 512 22.90 12.40 -9.66
C ARG A 512 24.28 12.38 -9.00
N LEU A 513 25.30 12.87 -9.70
CA LEU A 513 26.68 12.95 -9.20
C LEU A 513 27.25 14.34 -9.50
N GLY A 514 27.36 15.18 -8.46
CA GLY A 514 27.68 16.59 -8.64
C GLY A 514 26.63 17.26 -9.54
N ASP A 515 27.09 17.99 -10.56
CA ASP A 515 26.20 18.69 -11.49
C ASP A 515 25.66 17.82 -12.62
N LEU A 516 26.11 16.57 -12.75
CA LEU A 516 25.67 15.66 -13.79
C LEU A 516 24.57 14.73 -13.30
N LYS A 517 23.58 14.50 -14.17
CA LYS A 517 22.54 13.50 -13.97
C LYS A 517 22.39 12.64 -15.20
N ILE A 518 22.43 11.32 -14.99
CA ILE A 518 22.15 10.33 -16.03
C ILE A 518 20.83 9.62 -15.72
N ILE A 519 20.00 9.43 -16.74
CA ILE A 519 18.79 8.62 -16.68
C ILE A 519 18.93 7.51 -17.71
N VAL A 520 18.84 6.25 -17.27
CA VAL A 520 18.90 5.07 -18.14
C VAL A 520 17.54 4.37 -18.11
N HIS A 521 16.92 4.27 -19.27
CA HIS A 521 15.61 3.65 -19.50
C HIS A 521 15.75 2.19 -19.95
N ASN A 522 14.80 1.36 -19.54
CA ASN A 522 14.68 -0.03 -19.98
C ASN A 522 14.26 -0.07 -21.47
N SER A 523 14.66 -1.11 -22.21
CA SER A 523 14.14 -1.40 -23.55
C SER A 523 12.62 -1.52 -23.64
N GLU A 524 11.96 -1.91 -22.54
CA GLU A 524 10.49 -1.97 -22.44
C GLU A 524 9.84 -0.61 -22.14
N ASP A 525 10.63 0.46 -21.95
CA ASP A 525 10.11 1.78 -21.65
C ASP A 525 9.45 2.42 -22.87
N ASP A 526 8.15 2.63 -22.76
CA ASP A 526 7.31 3.27 -23.75
C ASP A 526 7.11 4.76 -23.49
N VAL A 527 7.55 5.29 -22.34
CA VAL A 527 7.39 6.70 -21.97
C VAL A 527 8.26 7.58 -22.86
N LYS A 528 7.70 8.43 -23.72
CA LYS A 528 8.50 9.40 -24.52
C LYS A 528 8.24 10.82 -24.05
N THR A 529 9.23 11.41 -23.38
CA THR A 529 9.22 12.82 -22.96
C THR A 529 9.66 13.71 -24.13
N ARG A 530 9.41 15.03 -24.06
CA ARG A 530 9.94 15.94 -25.10
C ARG A 530 11.46 16.09 -25.01
N ALA A 531 12.05 16.01 -23.82
CA ALA A 531 13.50 16.04 -23.61
C ALA A 531 14.20 14.79 -24.16
N ARG A 532 13.58 13.61 -24.07
CA ARG A 532 14.08 12.41 -24.78
C ARG A 532 13.77 12.48 -26.26
N GLY A 533 12.51 12.71 -26.64
CA GLY A 533 12.03 12.73 -28.03
C GLY A 533 11.86 11.34 -28.67
N PRO A 534 11.03 11.20 -29.72
CA PRO A 534 10.89 9.94 -30.46
C PRO A 534 12.18 9.54 -31.19
N GLY A 535 12.57 8.26 -31.12
CA GLY A 535 13.72 7.72 -31.85
C GLY A 535 15.10 8.04 -31.25
N MET A 536 15.13 8.69 -30.10
CA MET A 536 16.34 9.05 -29.37
C MET A 536 16.82 7.91 -28.45
N PRO A 537 18.08 7.93 -27.98
CA PRO A 537 18.63 6.88 -27.13
C PRO A 537 17.78 6.64 -25.87
N LEU A 538 17.85 5.41 -25.33
CA LEU A 538 17.28 5.07 -24.01
C LEU A 538 18.10 5.62 -22.84
N VAL A 539 18.96 6.60 -23.10
CA VAL A 539 19.78 7.27 -22.11
C VAL A 539 19.67 8.77 -22.29
N GLU A 540 19.53 9.47 -21.18
CA GLU A 540 19.53 10.92 -21.10
C GLU A 540 20.66 11.37 -20.16
N LEU A 541 21.33 12.46 -20.53
CA LEU A 541 22.39 13.08 -19.72
C LEU A 541 22.13 14.58 -19.62
N PHE A 542 22.10 15.10 -18.40
CA PHE A 542 21.88 16.52 -18.11
C PHE A 542 23.02 17.10 -17.26
N ASP A 543 23.32 18.38 -17.49
CA ASP A 543 24.29 19.17 -16.72
C ASP A 543 23.55 20.31 -16.03
N HIS A 544 23.20 20.12 -14.76
CA HIS A 544 22.35 21.05 -14.02
C HIS A 544 23.08 22.34 -13.62
N ALA A 545 24.41 22.42 -13.79
CA ALA A 545 25.11 23.69 -13.62
C ALA A 545 24.66 24.73 -14.65
N VAL A 546 24.22 24.27 -15.83
CA VAL A 546 23.80 25.13 -16.95
C VAL A 546 22.39 24.85 -17.44
N ASP A 547 21.84 23.67 -17.13
CA ASP A 547 20.50 23.21 -17.49
C ASP A 547 19.78 22.59 -16.28
N PRO A 548 19.47 23.39 -15.24
CA PRO A 548 18.77 22.91 -14.05
C PRO A 548 17.34 22.44 -14.31
N ASP A 549 16.77 22.81 -15.47
CA ASP A 549 15.43 22.40 -15.90
C ASP A 549 15.45 21.12 -16.76
N GLU A 550 16.61 20.48 -16.99
CA GLU A 550 16.76 19.22 -17.75
C GLU A 550 16.17 19.26 -19.18
N ARG A 551 16.35 20.38 -19.87
CA ARG A 551 15.77 20.60 -21.21
C ARG A 551 16.60 19.99 -22.33
N GLU A 552 17.90 19.87 -22.15
CA GLU A 552 18.86 19.50 -23.19
C GLU A 552 19.52 18.16 -22.89
N ASN A 553 19.04 17.10 -23.55
CA ASN A 553 19.68 15.80 -23.47
C ASN A 553 21.04 15.79 -24.18
N LEU A 554 22.12 15.81 -23.41
CA LEU A 554 23.51 15.78 -23.88
C LEU A 554 23.92 14.43 -24.47
N ALA A 555 23.26 13.33 -24.08
CA ALA A 555 23.53 12.01 -24.65
C ALA A 555 23.18 11.98 -26.15
N ALA A 556 22.10 12.65 -26.55
CA ALA A 556 21.73 12.80 -27.95
C ALA A 556 22.74 13.64 -28.77
N LYS A 557 23.60 14.41 -28.09
CA LYS A 557 24.66 15.23 -28.70
C LYS A 557 26.02 14.55 -28.72
N GLY A 558 26.13 13.31 -28.22
CA GLY A 558 27.40 12.59 -28.14
C GLY A 558 28.39 13.21 -27.15
N ASP A 559 27.89 13.77 -26.04
CA ASP A 559 28.74 14.34 -24.99
C ASP A 559 29.63 13.24 -24.38
N PRO A 560 30.97 13.43 -24.33
CA PRO A 560 31.90 12.40 -23.86
C PRO A 560 31.77 12.08 -22.37
N ARG A 561 31.05 12.91 -21.59
CA ARG A 561 30.78 12.64 -20.17
C ARG A 561 29.78 11.49 -19.97
N LEU A 562 29.06 11.09 -21.01
CA LEU A 562 28.10 9.97 -20.97
C LEU A 562 28.75 8.68 -20.50
N ASP A 563 29.83 8.24 -21.15
CA ASP A 563 30.54 6.99 -20.82
C ASP A 563 31.00 6.98 -19.34
N THR A 564 31.40 8.14 -18.82
CA THR A 564 31.79 8.29 -17.42
C THR A 564 30.61 8.10 -16.49
N MET A 565 29.48 8.75 -16.79
CA MET A 565 28.27 8.64 -15.96
C MET A 565 27.62 7.26 -16.02
N GLU A 566 27.69 6.55 -17.15
CA GLU A 566 27.25 5.16 -17.24
C GLU A 566 28.10 4.23 -16.36
N ALA A 567 29.43 4.41 -16.39
CA ALA A 567 30.34 3.67 -15.53
C ALA A 567 30.10 3.98 -14.04
N GLU A 568 29.86 5.24 -13.68
CA GLU A 568 29.54 5.66 -12.32
C GLU A 568 28.20 5.12 -11.84
N LEU A 569 27.16 5.11 -12.69
CA LEU A 569 25.87 4.49 -12.37
C LEU A 569 26.03 3.02 -12.02
N LYS A 570 26.78 2.26 -12.84
CA LYS A 570 27.06 0.84 -12.56
C LYS A 570 27.82 0.69 -11.24
N ARG A 571 28.91 1.45 -11.08
CA ARG A 571 29.75 1.42 -9.86
C ARG A 571 28.94 1.73 -8.61
N TYR A 572 28.06 2.74 -8.66
CA TYR A 572 27.27 3.15 -7.52
C TYR A 572 26.26 2.08 -7.12
N ARG A 573 25.60 1.42 -8.09
CA ARG A 573 24.73 0.27 -7.81
C ARG A 573 25.48 -0.87 -7.11
N ASP A 574 26.70 -1.16 -7.56
CA ASP A 574 27.56 -2.18 -6.92
C ASP A 574 27.91 -1.79 -5.46
N VAL A 575 28.16 -0.50 -5.20
CA VAL A 575 28.37 0.03 -3.84
C VAL A 575 27.13 -0.14 -2.96
N LEU A 576 25.94 0.20 -3.46
CA LEU A 576 24.69 0.07 -2.70
C LEU A 576 24.40 -1.39 -2.34
N ARG A 577 24.63 -2.33 -3.27
CA ARG A 577 24.50 -3.78 -3.00
C ARG A 577 25.49 -4.24 -1.93
N ALA A 578 26.77 -3.85 -2.05
CA ALA A 578 27.79 -4.22 -1.06
C ALA A 578 27.50 -3.68 0.35
N ARG A 579 26.96 -2.45 0.45
CA ARG A 579 26.48 -1.89 1.73
C ARG A 579 25.33 -2.70 2.30
N ALA A 580 24.34 -3.04 1.47
CA ALA A 580 23.18 -3.83 1.88
C ALA A 580 23.53 -5.24 2.36
N GLU A 581 24.55 -5.85 1.75
CA GLU A 581 25.07 -7.17 2.13
C GLU A 581 26.02 -7.14 3.34
N GLY A 582 26.37 -5.94 3.85
CA GLY A 582 27.32 -5.78 4.95
C GLY A 582 28.76 -6.16 4.59
N THR A 583 29.09 -6.23 3.31
CA THR A 583 30.44 -6.57 2.79
C THR A 583 31.33 -5.35 2.60
N ALA A 584 30.76 -4.14 2.65
CA ALA A 584 31.49 -2.89 2.82
C ALA A 584 31.88 -2.68 4.31
N PRO A 585 33.03 -2.05 4.63
CA PRO A 585 33.46 -1.86 6.02
C PRO A 585 32.38 -1.09 6.81
N PRO A 586 31.84 -1.66 7.90
CA PRO A 586 30.77 -1.03 8.65
C PRO A 586 31.32 0.15 9.46
N ALA A 587 30.54 1.23 9.55
CA ALA A 587 30.61 2.11 10.70
C ALA A 587 29.88 1.43 11.88
N VAL A 588 30.45 0.33 12.40
CA VAL A 588 30.01 -0.44 13.59
C VAL A 588 28.64 -1.14 13.46
N ALA A 589 28.60 -2.46 13.59
CA ALA A 589 27.37 -3.25 13.43
C ALA A 589 26.45 -3.21 14.68
N ALA A 590 25.15 -2.98 14.48
CA ALA A 590 24.10 -3.36 15.42
C ALA A 590 23.63 -4.81 15.20
N ALA A 591 23.26 -5.48 16.28
CA ALA A 591 22.58 -6.77 16.21
C ALA A 591 21.11 -6.57 15.84
N VAL A 592 20.71 -7.02 14.65
CA VAL A 592 19.31 -7.20 14.26
C VAL A 592 18.73 -8.37 15.08
N ASP A 593 17.44 -8.33 15.45
CA ASP A 593 16.76 -9.46 16.13
C ASP A 593 17.04 -10.76 15.34
N PRO A 594 17.63 -11.79 15.96
CA PRO A 594 17.98 -13.05 15.29
C PRO A 594 16.74 -13.82 14.78
N ARG A 595 15.53 -13.38 15.11
CA ARG A 595 14.26 -13.97 14.66
C ARG A 595 13.73 -13.13 13.49
N GLY A 596 14.10 -13.54 12.26
CA GLY A 596 13.50 -13.01 11.03
C GLY A 596 11.98 -13.25 10.95
N PRO A 597 11.31 -12.77 9.90
CA PRO A 597 9.86 -12.96 9.76
C PRO A 597 9.47 -14.43 9.68
N GLU A 598 8.24 -14.72 10.10
CA GLU A 598 7.75 -16.09 10.20
C GLU A 598 7.40 -16.68 8.82
N GLN A 599 8.01 -17.83 8.52
CA GLN A 599 7.74 -18.58 7.29
C GLN A 599 6.40 -19.32 7.43
N LEU A 600 5.45 -19.03 6.54
CA LEU A 600 4.23 -19.84 6.42
C LEU A 600 4.56 -21.24 5.86
N PRO A 601 3.82 -22.29 6.25
CA PRO A 601 4.06 -23.64 5.76
C PRO A 601 3.94 -23.71 4.23
N VAL A 602 5.02 -24.15 3.59
CA VAL A 602 5.12 -24.36 2.14
C VAL A 602 4.44 -25.68 1.79
N LYS A 603 3.57 -25.69 0.77
CA LYS A 603 3.14 -26.97 0.16
C LYS A 603 4.37 -27.63 -0.50
N PRO A 604 4.69 -28.90 -0.22
CA PRO A 604 5.88 -29.54 -0.80
C PRO A 604 5.79 -29.58 -2.33
N GLY A 605 6.73 -28.94 -3.04
CA GLY A 605 6.84 -29.05 -4.50
C GLY A 605 7.38 -27.83 -5.25
N GLU A 606 7.45 -26.64 -4.64
CA GLU A 606 7.90 -25.42 -5.33
C GLU A 606 9.19 -24.88 -4.71
N ALA A 607 10.32 -25.43 -5.14
CA ALA A 607 11.60 -24.74 -5.08
C ALA A 607 12.02 -24.46 -6.53
N MET A 608 12.13 -23.19 -6.91
CA MET A 608 12.71 -22.78 -8.18
C MET A 608 13.73 -21.67 -7.92
N GLU A 609 14.92 -21.83 -8.52
CA GLU A 609 16.02 -20.87 -8.47
C GLU A 609 15.61 -19.53 -9.12
N PRO A 610 16.05 -18.38 -8.58
CA PRO A 610 15.80 -17.09 -9.19
C PRO A 610 16.74 -16.91 -10.40
N THR A 611 16.20 -16.91 -11.60
CA THR A 611 16.87 -16.36 -12.79
C THR A 611 16.19 -15.04 -13.17
N GLU A 612 16.88 -13.93 -12.92
CA GLU A 612 16.62 -12.66 -13.62
C GLU A 612 17.47 -12.61 -14.90
N PRO A 613 17.00 -11.99 -16.00
CA PRO A 613 17.88 -11.49 -17.03
C PRO A 613 18.31 -10.06 -16.70
N ASP A 614 19.63 -9.88 -16.56
CA ASP A 614 20.33 -8.60 -16.55
C ASP A 614 20.14 -7.84 -17.88
N MET A 615 20.39 -6.53 -17.82
CA MET A 615 20.33 -5.60 -18.95
C MET A 615 21.43 -5.90 -19.98
N GLU A 616 21.09 -6.40 -21.17
CA GLU A 616 21.91 -6.31 -22.40
C GLU A 616 21.02 -6.49 -23.66
N VAL A 617 21.30 -5.76 -24.74
CA VAL A 617 20.55 -5.68 -26.03
C VAL A 617 21.59 -5.68 -27.18
N PRO A 618 21.38 -6.18 -28.44
CA PRO A 618 20.54 -7.24 -29.05
C PRO A 618 21.37 -8.12 -30.09
N PRO A 619 20.83 -8.75 -31.17
CA PRO A 619 19.53 -9.42 -31.43
C PRO A 619 19.69 -10.91 -31.89
N THR A 620 18.64 -11.74 -31.81
CA THR A 620 18.14 -12.59 -32.92
C THR A 620 16.87 -13.39 -32.56
N ALA A 621 15.86 -13.28 -33.43
CA ALA A 621 14.66 -14.10 -33.72
C ALA A 621 13.82 -14.77 -32.59
N PRO A 622 12.47 -14.73 -32.69
CA PRO A 622 11.57 -15.06 -31.59
C PRO A 622 11.39 -16.57 -31.41
N ALA A 623 11.45 -17.04 -30.15
CA ALA A 623 10.87 -18.30 -29.73
C ALA A 623 9.52 -18.05 -29.03
N PRO A 624 8.55 -18.98 -29.12
CA PRO A 624 7.19 -18.76 -28.63
C PRO A 624 7.12 -18.73 -27.10
N ALA A 625 6.24 -17.88 -26.57
CA ALA A 625 6.06 -17.66 -25.14
C ALA A 625 5.55 -18.93 -24.39
N PRO A 626 6.05 -19.19 -23.16
CA PRO A 626 5.43 -20.12 -22.23
C PRO A 626 4.20 -19.49 -21.57
N VAL A 627 3.10 -20.24 -21.55
CA VAL A 627 1.84 -19.85 -20.89
C VAL A 627 1.91 -20.24 -19.41
N ALA A 628 1.67 -19.27 -18.53
CA ALA A 628 1.65 -19.42 -17.09
C ALA A 628 0.46 -20.27 -16.61
N SER A 629 0.71 -21.06 -15.57
CA SER A 629 -0.25 -21.89 -14.84
C SER A 629 -1.18 -21.02 -14.00
N GLY A 630 -2.43 -20.87 -14.42
CA GLY A 630 -3.39 -20.14 -13.62
C GLY A 630 -4.69 -19.84 -14.35
N ASP A 631 -5.35 -20.86 -14.88
CA ASP A 631 -6.80 -20.86 -15.12
C ASP A 631 -7.25 -22.29 -15.41
N ARG A 632 -7.83 -22.96 -14.40
CA ARG A 632 -8.52 -24.24 -14.63
C ARG A 632 -9.94 -23.91 -15.11
N ALA A 633 -10.18 -24.04 -16.40
CA ALA A 633 -11.52 -23.96 -16.97
C ALA A 633 -12.45 -24.97 -16.27
N THR A 634 -13.51 -24.47 -15.62
CA THR A 634 -14.48 -25.29 -14.89
C THR A 634 -15.79 -25.29 -15.66
N ASN A 635 -16.31 -26.48 -16.00
CA ASN A 635 -17.60 -26.64 -16.66
C ASN A 635 -18.67 -26.92 -15.60
N VAL A 636 -19.82 -26.22 -15.68
CA VAL A 636 -20.91 -26.29 -14.71
C VAL A 636 -22.18 -26.76 -15.40
N LEU A 637 -22.85 -27.77 -14.82
CA LEU A 637 -24.16 -28.26 -15.25
C LEU A 637 -25.15 -28.11 -14.10
N ARG A 638 -26.39 -27.67 -14.36
CA ARG A 638 -27.47 -27.58 -13.37
C ARG A 638 -28.70 -28.34 -13.85
N LEU A 639 -29.31 -29.16 -12.99
CA LEU A 639 -30.56 -29.89 -13.26
C LEU A 639 -31.66 -29.43 -12.30
N GLU A 640 -32.89 -29.32 -12.79
CA GLU A 640 -34.06 -28.90 -12.00
C GLU A 640 -34.72 -30.09 -11.25
N PRO A 641 -35.44 -29.87 -10.14
CA PRO A 641 -36.00 -30.94 -9.29
C PRO A 641 -37.08 -31.82 -9.96
N GLY A 642 -37.03 -33.15 -9.74
CA GLY A 642 -38.18 -34.06 -9.95
C GLY A 642 -37.86 -35.51 -10.38
N ALA A 643 -38.31 -36.49 -9.57
CA ALA A 643 -38.13 -37.95 -9.68
C ALA A 643 -36.68 -38.43 -9.85
N GLU A 644 -36.41 -39.72 -9.61
CA GLU A 644 -35.06 -40.27 -9.81
C GLU A 644 -34.73 -40.27 -11.30
N ARG A 645 -33.67 -39.54 -11.67
CA ARG A 645 -33.21 -39.37 -13.05
C ARG A 645 -31.74 -39.79 -13.16
N GLU A 646 -31.41 -40.62 -14.14
CA GLU A 646 -30.03 -41.04 -14.43
C GLU A 646 -29.47 -40.21 -15.59
N LEU A 647 -28.49 -39.35 -15.28
CA LEU A 647 -27.71 -38.65 -16.30
C LEU A 647 -26.39 -39.38 -16.52
N VAL A 648 -26.14 -39.79 -17.76
CA VAL A 648 -24.89 -40.43 -18.19
C VAL A 648 -24.15 -39.49 -19.13
N ALA A 649 -22.99 -38.97 -18.72
CA ALA A 649 -22.11 -38.19 -19.57
C ALA A 649 -20.92 -39.04 -20.01
N THR A 650 -20.69 -39.16 -21.31
CA THR A 650 -19.50 -39.81 -21.90
C THR A 650 -18.57 -38.72 -22.41
N LEU A 651 -17.40 -38.61 -21.78
CA LEU A 651 -16.39 -37.59 -22.03
C LEU A 651 -15.24 -38.17 -22.84
N THR A 652 -15.12 -37.82 -24.12
CA THR A 652 -14.04 -38.31 -24.98
C THR A 652 -12.86 -37.34 -24.96
N VAL A 653 -11.67 -37.83 -24.58
CA VAL A 653 -10.41 -37.04 -24.55
C VAL A 653 -9.27 -37.73 -25.27
N PRO A 654 -8.27 -36.99 -25.77
CA PRO A 654 -7.08 -37.57 -26.40
C PRO A 654 -6.31 -38.50 -25.45
N VAL A 655 -5.64 -39.50 -26.03
CA VAL A 655 -4.78 -40.44 -25.27
C VAL A 655 -3.69 -39.67 -24.53
N GLY A 656 -3.62 -39.85 -23.20
CA GLY A 656 -2.65 -39.17 -22.32
C GLY A 656 -3.19 -37.93 -21.59
N ALA A 657 -4.42 -37.49 -21.85
CA ALA A 657 -5.10 -36.48 -21.05
C ALA A 657 -5.71 -37.08 -19.77
N HIS A 658 -5.66 -36.33 -18.66
CA HIS A 658 -6.23 -36.74 -17.39
C HIS A 658 -7.53 -35.98 -17.11
N ILE A 659 -8.58 -36.70 -16.69
CA ILE A 659 -9.88 -36.11 -16.28
C ILE A 659 -10.07 -36.31 -14.78
N ALA A 660 -10.38 -35.22 -14.08
CA ALA A 660 -10.90 -35.25 -12.72
C ALA A 660 -12.37 -34.81 -12.73
N CYS A 661 -13.23 -35.55 -12.02
CA CYS A 661 -14.67 -35.35 -11.95
C CYS A 661 -15.12 -35.21 -10.49
N GLY A 662 -16.07 -34.31 -10.22
CA GLY A 662 -16.74 -34.18 -8.92
C GLY A 662 -18.17 -33.64 -9.09
N ALA A 663 -19.07 -34.01 -8.19
CA ALA A 663 -20.44 -33.48 -8.16
C ALA A 663 -20.75 -32.90 -6.78
N LEU A 664 -21.38 -31.74 -6.78
CA LEU A 664 -21.89 -31.01 -5.63
C LEU A 664 -23.41 -31.08 -5.66
N VAL A 665 -24.00 -31.51 -4.55
CA VAL A 665 -25.45 -31.45 -4.32
C VAL A 665 -25.63 -30.66 -3.02
N ASP A 666 -26.24 -29.48 -3.10
CA ASP A 666 -26.43 -28.53 -1.99
C ASP A 666 -25.28 -28.46 -0.97
N GLY A 667 -24.06 -28.22 -1.49
CA GLY A 667 -22.86 -28.02 -0.66
C GLY A 667 -22.22 -29.30 -0.09
N GLY A 668 -22.78 -30.48 -0.36
CA GLY A 668 -22.22 -31.79 -0.01
C GLY A 668 -21.79 -32.61 -1.24
N LEU A 669 -20.74 -33.42 -1.08
CA LEU A 669 -20.20 -34.27 -2.15
C LEU A 669 -21.15 -35.46 -2.38
N ALA A 670 -21.86 -35.49 -3.50
CA ALA A 670 -22.60 -36.69 -3.91
C ALA A 670 -21.61 -37.71 -4.51
N GLY A 671 -21.82 -38.99 -4.23
CA GLY A 671 -20.93 -40.06 -4.65
C GLY A 671 -20.82 -40.16 -6.18
N VAL A 672 -19.73 -39.63 -6.74
CA VAL A 672 -19.38 -39.79 -8.15
C VAL A 672 -18.47 -41.02 -8.27
N SER A 673 -18.90 -42.05 -9.00
CA SER A 673 -17.99 -43.09 -9.46
C SER A 673 -17.50 -42.74 -10.87
N CYS A 674 -16.20 -42.48 -11.00
CA CYS A 674 -15.54 -42.36 -12.29
C CYS A 674 -14.77 -43.66 -12.55
N ASP A 675 -15.30 -44.53 -13.39
CA ASP A 675 -14.60 -45.78 -13.78
C ASP A 675 -13.64 -45.48 -14.94
N ALA A 676 -12.46 -44.96 -14.61
CA ALA A 676 -11.42 -44.64 -15.58
C ALA A 676 -10.52 -45.86 -15.84
N LYS A 677 -11.03 -46.86 -16.56
CA LYS A 677 -10.19 -47.95 -17.10
C LYS A 677 -9.88 -47.69 -18.56
N SER A 678 -8.74 -47.03 -18.78
CA SER A 678 -7.96 -47.02 -20.03
C SER A 678 -8.79 -47.04 -21.32
N ALA A 679 -9.47 -45.94 -21.63
CA ALA A 679 -9.80 -45.57 -22.99
C ALA A 679 -10.17 -44.08 -23.02
N THR A 680 -10.06 -43.50 -24.19
CA THR A 680 -10.41 -42.15 -24.62
C THR A 680 -11.82 -41.67 -24.24
N SER A 681 -12.58 -42.31 -23.34
CA SER A 681 -13.94 -41.95 -22.93
C SER A 681 -14.19 -42.21 -21.43
N VAL A 682 -14.61 -41.20 -20.65
CA VAL A 682 -15.01 -41.34 -19.24
C VAL A 682 -16.52 -41.26 -19.11
N VAL A 683 -17.14 -42.26 -18.48
CA VAL A 683 -18.59 -42.26 -18.22
C VAL A 683 -18.84 -41.78 -16.79
N VAL A 684 -19.61 -40.70 -16.66
CA VAL A 684 -20.03 -40.13 -15.37
C VAL A 684 -21.53 -40.37 -15.23
N ARG A 685 -21.91 -41.13 -14.21
CA ARG A 685 -23.33 -41.34 -13.85
C ARG A 685 -23.69 -40.44 -12.67
N LEU A 686 -24.72 -39.63 -12.85
CA LEU A 686 -25.28 -38.78 -11.81
C LEU A 686 -26.73 -39.19 -11.60
N VAL A 687 -27.09 -39.48 -10.35
CA VAL A 687 -28.47 -39.77 -9.97
C VAL A 687 -28.98 -38.59 -9.16
N ALA A 688 -29.87 -37.80 -9.75
CA ALA A 688 -30.52 -36.69 -9.04
C ALA A 688 -31.77 -37.22 -8.32
N ARG A 689 -31.91 -36.91 -7.03
CA ARG A 689 -33.09 -37.23 -6.23
C ARG A 689 -33.60 -35.95 -5.59
N GLU A 690 -34.74 -35.45 -6.07
CA GLU A 690 -35.51 -34.31 -5.52
C GLU A 690 -34.80 -32.95 -5.38
N GLU A 691 -33.47 -32.86 -5.59
CA GLU A 691 -32.66 -31.63 -5.47
C GLU A 691 -31.83 -31.36 -6.74
N ALA A 692 -31.39 -30.10 -6.91
CA ALA A 692 -30.56 -29.69 -8.04
C ALA A 692 -29.12 -30.21 -7.88
N VAL A 693 -28.59 -30.83 -8.93
CA VAL A 693 -27.23 -31.39 -8.94
C VAL A 693 -26.31 -30.52 -9.78
N GLU A 694 -25.16 -30.13 -9.21
CA GLU A 694 -24.08 -29.44 -9.92
C GLU A 694 -22.90 -30.39 -10.17
N ALA A 695 -22.54 -30.62 -11.44
CA ALA A 695 -21.37 -31.45 -11.78
C ALA A 695 -20.24 -30.60 -12.36
N ARG A 696 -19.00 -30.85 -11.89
CA ARG A 696 -17.78 -30.15 -12.30
C ARG A 696 -16.75 -31.13 -12.87
N PHE A 697 -16.15 -30.73 -13.99
CA PHE A 697 -15.11 -31.50 -14.69
C PHE A 697 -13.88 -30.64 -14.97
N ALA A 698 -12.69 -31.20 -14.76
CA ALA A 698 -11.42 -30.57 -15.13
C ALA A 698 -10.57 -31.54 -15.97
N VAL A 699 -10.02 -31.06 -17.09
CA VAL A 699 -9.14 -31.84 -18.00
C VAL A 699 -7.75 -31.20 -18.01
N THR A 700 -6.70 -32.02 -17.95
CA THR A 700 -5.30 -31.55 -18.04
C THR A 700 -4.57 -32.27 -19.20
N PRO A 701 -3.88 -31.53 -20.09
CA PRO A 701 -3.76 -30.07 -20.15
C PRO A 701 -5.08 -29.39 -20.56
N TRP A 702 -5.33 -28.17 -20.10
CA TRP A 702 -6.59 -27.42 -20.30
C TRP A 702 -6.91 -27.12 -21.78
N SER A 703 -5.89 -27.15 -22.63
CA SER A 703 -6.00 -26.98 -24.08
C SER A 703 -6.42 -28.25 -24.83
N ALA A 704 -6.59 -29.39 -24.14
CA ALA A 704 -6.99 -30.64 -24.79
C ALA A 704 -8.47 -30.57 -25.23
N PRO A 705 -8.79 -30.92 -26.49
CA PRO A 705 -10.18 -30.95 -26.95
C PRO A 705 -10.96 -32.02 -26.17
N LEU A 706 -12.14 -31.64 -25.68
CA LEU A 706 -13.07 -32.51 -24.95
C LEU A 706 -14.36 -32.63 -25.76
N GLU A 707 -14.71 -33.85 -26.17
CA GLU A 707 -16.05 -34.15 -26.71
C GLU A 707 -16.92 -34.74 -25.59
N MET A 708 -18.19 -34.34 -25.53
CA MET A 708 -19.12 -34.81 -24.51
C MET A 708 -20.43 -35.24 -25.15
N ALA A 709 -20.84 -36.48 -24.90
CA ALA A 709 -22.16 -37.01 -25.27
C ALA A 709 -22.95 -37.31 -23.99
N MET A 710 -24.21 -36.88 -23.90
CA MET A 710 -25.01 -37.02 -22.69
C MET A 710 -26.33 -37.73 -22.98
N THR A 711 -26.77 -38.57 -22.04
CA THR A 711 -28.11 -39.15 -22.04
C THR A 711 -28.77 -38.96 -20.67
N LEU A 712 -30.06 -38.62 -20.66
CA LEU A 712 -30.90 -38.53 -19.47
C LEU A 712 -31.94 -39.64 -19.55
N ASP A 713 -31.97 -40.53 -18.57
CA ASP A 713 -32.80 -41.75 -18.52
C ASP A 713 -32.69 -42.59 -19.81
N GLY A 714 -31.48 -42.65 -20.38
CA GLY A 714 -31.19 -43.40 -21.60
C GLY A 714 -31.58 -42.72 -22.92
N ALA A 715 -32.22 -41.54 -22.89
CA ALA A 715 -32.49 -40.73 -24.08
C ALA A 715 -31.39 -39.69 -24.33
N PRO A 716 -31.00 -39.39 -25.59
CA PRO A 716 -30.04 -38.34 -25.90
C PRO A 716 -30.47 -37.01 -25.27
N PHE A 717 -29.60 -36.46 -24.42
CA PHE A 717 -29.84 -35.22 -23.71
C PHE A 717 -28.87 -34.18 -24.25
N ALA A 718 -29.36 -33.29 -25.12
CA ALA A 718 -28.61 -32.14 -25.56
C ALA A 718 -29.00 -30.95 -24.67
N PRO A 719 -28.10 -30.36 -23.87
CA PRO A 719 -28.39 -29.06 -23.30
C PRO A 719 -28.49 -28.08 -24.47
N ASP A 720 -29.46 -27.16 -24.43
CA ASP A 720 -29.83 -26.30 -25.56
C ASP A 720 -28.75 -25.32 -26.08
N ARG A 721 -27.47 -25.47 -25.72
CA ARG A 721 -26.27 -24.91 -26.39
C ARG A 721 -25.00 -25.27 -25.60
N LEU A 722 -24.03 -25.98 -26.20
CA LEU A 722 -22.66 -26.01 -25.68
C LEU A 722 -21.61 -26.24 -26.78
N ARG A 723 -20.57 -25.40 -26.84
CA ARG A 723 -19.27 -25.72 -27.45
C ARG A 723 -18.15 -25.30 -26.49
N LEU A 724 -17.17 -26.17 -26.29
CA LEU A 724 -16.00 -25.95 -25.44
C LEU A 724 -14.82 -25.45 -26.28
N GLY A 725 -14.16 -24.39 -25.82
CA GLY A 725 -12.96 -23.82 -26.45
C GLY A 725 -12.12 -23.00 -25.46
N PRO A 726 -10.84 -22.74 -25.77
CA PRO A 726 -9.83 -22.26 -24.81
C PRO A 726 -9.99 -20.80 -24.32
N TYR A 727 -11.02 -20.05 -24.71
CA TYR A 727 -11.15 -18.64 -24.32
C TYR A 727 -12.57 -18.24 -23.91
N GLY A 728 -13.31 -19.11 -23.21
CA GLY A 728 -14.57 -18.76 -22.55
C GLY A 728 -15.86 -18.97 -23.37
N LEU A 729 -17.00 -18.76 -22.71
CA LEU A 729 -18.35 -19.21 -23.08
C LEU A 729 -19.03 -18.26 -24.10
N ARG A 730 -19.60 -18.81 -25.20
CA ARG A 730 -20.45 -18.03 -26.13
C ARG A 730 -21.69 -18.80 -26.62
N LEU A 731 -22.85 -18.16 -26.55
CA LEU A 731 -24.12 -18.64 -27.11
C LEU A 731 -24.24 -18.23 -28.60
N LEU A 732 -24.55 -19.18 -29.48
CA LEU A 732 -24.90 -18.90 -30.88
C LEU A 732 -26.36 -18.45 -30.98
N LYS A 733 -26.68 -17.54 -31.90
CA LYS A 733 -28.08 -17.13 -32.14
C LYS A 733 -28.80 -18.15 -33.05
N PRO A 734 -30.14 -18.25 -32.98
CA PRO A 734 -30.89 -19.12 -33.87
C PRO A 734 -30.61 -18.77 -35.35
N GLY A 735 -30.13 -19.74 -36.13
CA GLY A 735 -29.85 -19.57 -37.56
C GLY A 735 -28.38 -19.28 -37.94
N GLU A 736 -27.47 -19.10 -36.97
CA GLU A 736 -26.03 -19.05 -37.27
C GLU A 736 -25.48 -20.43 -37.64
N THR A 737 -24.65 -20.49 -38.68
CA THR A 737 -23.97 -21.72 -39.12
C THR A 737 -22.46 -21.64 -38.89
N LEU A 738 -21.81 -22.78 -38.65
CA LEU A 738 -20.37 -22.89 -38.36
C LEU A 738 -19.45 -22.19 -39.38
N ALA A 739 -19.81 -22.20 -40.67
CA ALA A 739 -19.03 -21.58 -41.73
C ALA A 739 -18.99 -20.04 -41.65
N GLN A 740 -19.96 -19.41 -40.99
CA GLN A 740 -20.02 -17.95 -40.83
C GLN A 740 -19.08 -17.44 -39.73
N VAL A 741 -18.56 -18.32 -38.88
CA VAL A 741 -17.75 -17.97 -37.70
C VAL A 741 -16.24 -18.01 -37.99
N GLU A 742 -15.78 -18.77 -39.00
CA GLU A 742 -14.34 -18.89 -39.33
C GLU A 742 -13.72 -17.64 -39.97
N HIS A 743 -14.53 -16.66 -40.41
CA HIS A 743 -14.03 -15.48 -41.13
C HIS A 743 -13.66 -14.26 -40.27
N LEU A 744 -13.76 -14.34 -38.94
CA LEU A 744 -13.23 -13.29 -38.05
C LEU A 744 -11.76 -13.57 -37.70
N ARG A 745 -10.88 -13.29 -38.67
CA ARG A 745 -9.45 -13.07 -38.41
C ARG A 745 -9.25 -11.67 -37.84
N LEU A 746 -8.41 -11.61 -36.81
CA LEU A 746 -7.79 -10.42 -36.23
C LEU A 746 -7.46 -9.35 -37.29
N ALA A 747 -8.05 -8.16 -37.13
CA ALA A 747 -7.60 -6.92 -37.74
C ALA A 747 -7.67 -5.83 -36.68
N ALA A 748 -6.55 -5.11 -36.53
CA ALA A 748 -6.35 -4.00 -35.61
C ALA A 748 -7.18 -2.76 -35.99
N GLY A 749 -7.41 -1.88 -35.00
CA GLY A 749 -7.55 -0.44 -35.22
C GLY A 749 -8.93 0.17 -34.90
N ALA A 750 -8.92 1.03 -33.87
CA ALA A 750 -9.67 2.29 -33.69
C ALA A 750 -11.23 2.29 -33.66
N GLN A 751 -11.75 3.04 -32.67
CA GLN A 751 -13.09 3.67 -32.54
C GLN A 751 -14.24 2.87 -31.85
N ALA A 752 -14.38 3.12 -30.52
CA ALA A 752 -15.52 3.14 -29.53
C ALA A 752 -16.90 2.46 -29.81
N PRO A 753 -17.79 2.07 -28.83
CA PRO A 753 -18.10 2.74 -27.55
C PRO A 753 -18.35 1.84 -26.30
N HIS A 754 -18.37 2.47 -25.12
CA HIS A 754 -18.64 1.85 -23.80
C HIS A 754 -20.14 1.79 -23.48
N THR A 755 -20.57 0.74 -22.79
CA THR A 755 -21.90 0.60 -22.17
C THR A 755 -21.76 0.18 -20.71
N VAL A 756 -22.50 0.83 -19.81
CA VAL A 756 -22.78 0.37 -18.44
C VAL A 756 -24.29 0.45 -18.21
N SER A 757 -24.87 -0.55 -17.53
CA SER A 757 -26.28 -0.58 -17.15
C SER A 757 -26.47 -0.59 -15.63
N GLY A 758 -27.45 0.19 -15.15
CA GLY A 758 -28.03 0.10 -13.82
C GLY A 758 -29.55 0.34 -13.88
N ASP A 759 -30.24 0.06 -12.77
CA ASP A 759 -31.69 -0.24 -12.69
C ASP A 759 -32.69 0.90 -13.04
N ALA A 760 -32.25 2.01 -13.63
CA ALA A 760 -33.12 3.16 -13.95
C ALA A 760 -33.05 3.66 -15.40
N GLY A 761 -32.39 2.93 -16.32
CA GLY A 761 -32.37 3.27 -17.75
C GLY A 761 -30.97 3.36 -18.35
N VAL A 762 -30.90 3.41 -19.68
CA VAL A 762 -29.68 3.37 -20.49
C VAL A 762 -29.45 4.70 -21.17
N TYR A 763 -28.28 5.30 -20.95
CA TYR A 763 -27.83 6.48 -21.70
C TYR A 763 -26.91 6.03 -22.85
N LEU A 764 -27.14 6.57 -24.05
CA LEU A 764 -26.31 6.35 -25.24
C LEU A 764 -25.74 7.68 -25.72
N TRP A 765 -24.43 7.73 -25.98
CA TRP A 765 -23.82 8.76 -26.81
C TRP A 765 -22.82 8.16 -27.80
N ARG A 766 -22.74 8.77 -28.99
CA ARG A 766 -21.84 8.43 -30.09
C ARG A 766 -21.22 9.70 -30.68
N ASP A 767 -19.91 9.66 -30.96
CA ASP A 767 -19.23 10.64 -31.81
C ASP A 767 -19.65 10.48 -33.29
N LEU A 768 -19.95 11.58 -33.96
CA LEU A 768 -20.18 11.60 -35.42
C LEU A 768 -18.89 12.01 -36.15
N PRO A 769 -18.36 11.19 -37.07
CA PRO A 769 -17.20 11.58 -37.86
C PRO A 769 -17.62 12.43 -39.07
N GLY A 770 -17.15 13.68 -39.10
CA GLY A 770 -17.01 14.48 -40.32
C GLY A 770 -18.20 15.34 -40.75
N ARG A 771 -18.35 16.53 -40.15
CA ARG A 771 -18.73 17.75 -40.90
C ARG A 771 -17.96 18.95 -40.35
N ALA A 772 -16.95 19.38 -41.10
CA ALA A 772 -16.52 20.77 -41.09
C ALA A 772 -17.70 21.64 -41.58
N ALA A 773 -18.50 22.16 -40.66
CA ALA A 773 -19.38 23.33 -40.80
C ALA A 773 -20.35 23.33 -39.61
N LEU A 774 -19.92 23.94 -38.51
CA LEU A 774 -20.73 24.61 -37.48
C LEU A 774 -19.75 25.29 -36.50
N ALA A 775 -18.82 26.07 -37.08
CA ALA A 775 -18.39 27.28 -36.43
C ALA A 775 -19.54 28.28 -36.65
N ASP A 776 -19.92 29.01 -35.62
CA ASP A 776 -20.97 30.05 -35.58
C ASP A 776 -22.40 29.57 -35.23
N SER A 777 -22.62 29.24 -33.95
CA SER A 777 -23.87 29.64 -33.29
C SER A 777 -23.63 29.90 -31.78
N PRO A 778 -23.87 31.13 -31.28
CA PRO A 778 -23.68 31.49 -29.88
C PRO A 778 -24.96 31.23 -29.09
N GLU A 779 -25.01 30.20 -28.25
CA GLU A 779 -25.99 29.92 -27.17
C GLU A 779 -25.79 28.44 -26.78
N GLY A 780 -25.13 28.11 -25.67
CA GLY A 780 -25.73 28.12 -24.34
C GLY A 780 -26.42 26.78 -24.05
N LEU A 781 -25.70 25.77 -23.54
CA LEU A 781 -26.31 24.53 -23.07
C LEU A 781 -27.00 24.79 -21.72
N GLY A 782 -28.31 25.01 -21.76
CA GLY A 782 -29.21 24.99 -20.61
C GLY A 782 -30.03 23.70 -20.56
N GLU A 783 -30.39 23.30 -19.34
CA GLU A 783 -31.21 22.12 -19.01
C GLU A 783 -32.63 22.21 -19.61
N GLY A 784 -33.19 21.09 -20.10
CA GLY A 784 -34.59 21.02 -20.56
C GLY A 784 -35.05 19.61 -20.97
N GLU A 785 -36.22 19.22 -20.49
CA GLU A 785 -36.91 17.92 -20.67
C GLU A 785 -37.26 17.60 -22.14
N GLY A 786 -37.28 16.29 -22.46
CA GLY A 786 -37.36 15.77 -23.83
C GLY A 786 -38.72 15.91 -24.52
N ASP A 787 -38.68 16.37 -25.77
CA ASP A 787 -39.82 16.39 -26.69
C ASP A 787 -39.57 15.45 -27.90
N ASP A 788 -40.60 14.67 -28.23
CA ASP A 788 -40.66 13.47 -29.08
C ASP A 788 -40.40 13.67 -30.60
N ALA A 789 -39.91 14.85 -30.98
CA ALA A 789 -39.84 15.30 -32.37
C ALA A 789 -38.56 14.89 -33.12
N ASN A 790 -37.51 14.45 -32.41
CA ASN A 790 -36.19 14.16 -33.00
C ASN A 790 -35.78 12.68 -33.04
N MET A 791 -36.70 11.77 -32.73
CA MET A 791 -36.42 10.33 -32.78
C MET A 791 -36.60 9.81 -34.21
N SER A 792 -35.55 9.16 -34.77
CA SER A 792 -35.62 8.61 -36.12
C SER A 792 -36.63 7.46 -36.21
N GLU A 793 -37.21 7.27 -37.40
CA GLU A 793 -38.25 6.26 -37.63
C GLU A 793 -37.76 4.83 -37.35
N ASP A 794 -36.46 4.57 -37.55
CA ASP A 794 -35.81 3.28 -37.24
C ASP A 794 -35.82 2.97 -35.73
N VAL A 795 -35.64 3.99 -34.89
CA VAL A 795 -35.70 3.82 -33.42
C VAL A 795 -37.14 3.61 -32.98
N ARG A 796 -38.11 4.29 -33.60
CA ARG A 796 -39.54 4.08 -33.35
C ARG A 796 -40.00 2.67 -33.73
N GLU A 797 -39.48 2.11 -34.81
CA GLU A 797 -39.82 0.76 -35.26
C GLU A 797 -39.27 -0.32 -34.31
N VAL A 798 -38.05 -0.13 -33.81
CA VAL A 798 -37.46 -0.98 -32.77
C VAL A 798 -38.27 -0.91 -31.47
N LEU A 799 -38.63 0.29 -31.01
CA LEU A 799 -39.42 0.45 -29.79
C LEU A 799 -40.84 -0.15 -29.90
N ARG A 800 -41.50 0.00 -31.06
CA ARG A 800 -42.79 -0.67 -31.34
C ARG A 800 -42.64 -2.19 -31.35
N SER A 801 -41.57 -2.73 -31.93
CA SER A 801 -41.32 -4.18 -31.96
C SER A 801 -41.02 -4.76 -30.58
N LEU A 802 -40.59 -3.92 -29.63
CA LEU A 802 -40.34 -4.27 -28.23
C LEU A 802 -41.56 -4.00 -27.32
N GLY A 803 -42.69 -3.60 -27.89
CA GLY A 803 -43.98 -3.44 -27.18
C GLY A 803 -44.23 -2.06 -26.58
N TYR A 804 -43.35 -1.09 -26.80
CA TYR A 804 -43.52 0.29 -26.34
C TYR A 804 -44.30 1.07 -27.41
N THR A 805 -45.52 1.49 -27.08
CA THR A 805 -46.48 2.11 -28.02
C THR A 805 -46.87 3.54 -27.68
N LYS A 806 -46.27 4.11 -26.64
CA LYS A 806 -46.28 5.55 -26.34
C LYS A 806 -44.87 5.99 -26.04
#